data_AF-A0A9X2DAU7-F1
#
_entry.id   AF-A0A9X2DAU7-F1
#
_cell.length_a   1.000
_cell.length_b   1.000
_cell.length_c   1.000
_cell.angle_alpha   90.00
_cell.angle_beta   90.00
_cell.angle_gamma   90.00
#
_symmetry.space_group_name_H-M   'P 1'
#
loop_
_entity.id
_entity.type
_entity.pdbx_description
1 polymer ?
#
loop_
_entity_poly.entity_id
_entity_poly.type
_entity_poly.pdbx_seq_one_letter_code
_entity_poly.pdbx_strand_id
1 'polypeptide(L)'
;MTDQQDFDDFYAEARERLLLQAYALTGDLKASRSAVRDTTVQAWHHWRRITADGATPESWVRPRAWALAHRRQRTHVWHREKSLDEGVRTTLEALAGLSWTQRRVLVMSHLAGLSITDAAREVGVTTDQFTRDLQLGTAAVALAADQPSTQVPVMLRGLVAGLDDVRWTRPARLRRSGATRRRGHLVAGVALVVASVAVTGLVVHDPEGARPSLDRSLSGVSTAAPRSGDASAAAGSADASASGSASADPEPAELAEDAMLTAGQLQGTLTGRGWKVLETDHNVDGDGLVLSCQQVRYADTEVEDALVRTFRSAPARGTVRTTTQMTEQSADAAVAADSFETWSEWLSGCTDARTQLMAVREVSGVGNEALQVVLRDWGSVSTTVLGVARTGRYLTVVATQRDGETVEDVPAGARVLASAVDDVCDLDGGGACSEKVAAAAADPVPVADVPTMIVDADLPPVAKVRFDWVGSDPDRRVSVNDASTRCDATSFSGRFRGARFTRNATRTFLIPDASRLPVEFGLTETVGELPVGRAEALVDRIRSQMSSCEERDPGTEVTLLRERVTGQGRRGEEVSVWRVSVEVTARRTIVYDMAVVRHGGAVAQVGFVAAGERTVTQGSFLALAERALSRLRAGVRAR
;
A
#
# COMPACT_ATOMS: atom_id res chain seq x y z
N MET A 1 -19.22 -10.40 34.98
CA MET A 1 -18.57 -11.01 33.81
C MET A 1 -17.34 -10.13 33.52
N THR A 2 -16.17 -10.70 33.23
CA THR A 2 -14.94 -9.88 33.05
C THR A 2 -14.92 -9.30 31.65
N ASP A 3 -14.35 -8.11 31.42
CA ASP A 3 -14.19 -7.54 30.05
C ASP A 3 -13.70 -8.58 29.04
N GLN A 4 -12.79 -9.45 29.50
CA GLN A 4 -12.23 -10.56 28.75
C GLN A 4 -13.26 -11.61 28.35
N GLN A 5 -14.11 -12.05 29.30
CA GLN A 5 -15.17 -13.02 29.05
C GLN A 5 -16.22 -12.42 28.11
N ASP A 6 -16.66 -11.18 28.37
CA ASP A 6 -17.66 -10.48 27.56
C ASP A 6 -17.22 -10.34 26.09
N PHE A 7 -15.94 -10.06 25.87
CA PHE A 7 -15.37 -10.00 24.53
C PHE A 7 -15.29 -11.37 23.85
N ASP A 8 -14.88 -12.41 24.60
CA ASP A 8 -14.78 -13.77 24.06
C ASP A 8 -16.15 -14.31 23.66
N ASP A 9 -17.16 -14.06 24.49
CA ASP A 9 -18.55 -14.42 24.25
C ASP A 9 -19.08 -13.67 23.01
N PHE A 10 -18.88 -12.35 22.94
CA PHE A 10 -19.20 -11.55 21.75
C PHE A 10 -18.53 -12.09 20.49
N TYR A 11 -17.23 -12.37 20.53
CA TYR A 11 -16.51 -12.88 19.36
C TYR A 11 -17.00 -14.27 18.96
N ALA A 12 -17.28 -15.15 19.93
CA ALA A 12 -17.82 -16.47 19.66
C ALA A 12 -19.19 -16.38 18.98
N GLU A 13 -20.05 -15.46 19.39
CA GLU A 13 -21.41 -15.28 18.87
C GLU A 13 -21.50 -14.50 17.55
N ALA A 14 -20.57 -13.57 17.30
CA ALA A 14 -20.67 -12.63 16.17
C ALA A 14 -19.80 -13.01 14.98
N ARG A 15 -18.68 -13.74 15.16
CA ARG A 15 -17.66 -13.93 14.12
C ARG A 15 -18.19 -14.54 12.82
N GLU A 16 -19.03 -15.57 12.92
CA GLU A 16 -19.59 -16.27 11.75
C GLU A 16 -20.57 -15.38 11.00
N ARG A 17 -21.46 -14.70 11.73
CA ARG A 17 -22.42 -13.75 11.17
C ARG A 17 -21.72 -12.56 10.50
N LEU A 18 -20.69 -12.00 11.14
CA LEU A 18 -19.89 -10.91 10.58
C LEU A 18 -19.15 -11.34 9.31
N LEU A 19 -18.63 -12.57 9.27
CA LEU A 19 -17.97 -13.11 8.09
C LEU A 19 -18.95 -13.38 6.95
N LEU A 20 -20.09 -14.01 7.24
CA LEU A 20 -21.15 -14.25 6.26
C LEU A 20 -21.60 -12.95 5.60
N GLN A 21 -21.79 -11.90 6.40
CA GLN A 21 -22.14 -10.57 5.91
C GLN A 21 -21.04 -9.95 5.04
N ALA A 22 -19.78 -9.98 5.50
CA ALA A 22 -18.66 -9.46 4.72
C ALA A 22 -18.45 -10.24 3.41
N TYR A 23 -18.66 -11.55 3.43
CA TYR A 23 -18.56 -12.42 2.27
C TYR A 23 -19.68 -12.16 1.27
N ALA A 24 -20.94 -12.03 1.72
CA ALA A 24 -22.06 -11.65 0.87
C ALA A 24 -21.87 -10.28 0.19
N LEU A 25 -21.14 -9.36 0.83
CA LEU A 25 -20.85 -8.05 0.27
C LEU A 25 -19.75 -8.06 -0.80
N THR A 26 -18.73 -8.90 -0.61
CA THR A 26 -17.46 -8.82 -1.37
C THR A 26 -17.20 -10.00 -2.30
N GLY A 27 -17.71 -11.18 -1.98
CA GLY A 27 -17.38 -12.43 -2.68
C GLY A 27 -16.00 -12.99 -2.41
N ASP A 28 -15.22 -12.32 -1.56
CA ASP A 28 -13.85 -12.69 -1.26
C ASP A 28 -13.76 -13.18 0.18
N LEU A 29 -13.73 -14.51 0.34
CA LEU A 29 -13.68 -15.15 1.64
C LEU A 29 -12.40 -14.78 2.41
N LYS A 30 -11.27 -14.67 1.71
CA LYS A 30 -9.97 -14.35 2.31
C LYS A 30 -9.96 -12.90 2.82
N ALA A 31 -10.38 -11.95 1.99
CA ALA A 31 -10.50 -10.55 2.36
C ALA A 31 -11.47 -10.38 3.54
N SER A 32 -12.64 -11.01 3.46
CA SER A 32 -13.68 -10.96 4.50
C SER A 32 -13.18 -11.51 5.84
N ARG A 33 -12.52 -12.67 5.85
CA ARG A 33 -11.96 -13.27 7.06
C ARG A 33 -10.90 -12.39 7.70
N SER A 34 -10.00 -11.83 6.90
CA SER A 34 -8.95 -10.92 7.40
C SER A 34 -9.55 -9.66 8.01
N ALA A 35 -10.59 -9.09 7.38
CA ALA A 35 -11.23 -7.87 7.84
C ALA A 35 -11.99 -8.07 9.17
N VAL A 36 -12.71 -9.18 9.33
CA VAL A 36 -13.39 -9.53 10.58
C VAL A 36 -12.38 -9.72 11.71
N ARG A 37 -11.28 -10.45 11.45
CA ARG A 37 -10.20 -10.64 12.43
C ARG A 37 -9.65 -9.29 12.91
N ASP A 38 -9.19 -8.46 11.98
CA ASP A 38 -8.49 -7.21 12.30
C ASP A 38 -9.40 -6.21 13.01
N THR A 39 -10.66 -6.11 12.57
CA THR A 39 -11.64 -5.23 13.23
C THR A 39 -11.97 -5.73 14.64
N THR A 40 -12.00 -7.04 14.87
CA THR A 40 -12.22 -7.60 16.21
C THR A 40 -11.02 -7.32 17.14
N VAL A 41 -9.79 -7.34 16.63
CA VAL A 41 -8.60 -6.89 17.39
C VAL A 41 -8.74 -5.42 17.79
N GLN A 42 -9.19 -4.55 16.88
CA GLN A 42 -9.48 -3.15 17.21
C GLN A 42 -10.60 -3.01 18.24
N ALA A 43 -11.64 -3.85 18.15
CA ALA A 43 -12.76 -3.84 19.11
C ALA A 43 -12.29 -4.17 20.53
N TRP A 44 -11.39 -5.15 20.69
CA TRP A 44 -10.79 -5.45 22.00
C TRP A 44 -10.08 -4.24 22.60
N HIS A 45 -9.32 -3.51 21.78
CA HIS A 45 -8.62 -2.30 22.23
C HIS A 45 -9.58 -1.25 22.81
N HIS A 46 -10.75 -1.09 22.19
CA HIS A 46 -11.78 -0.15 22.61
C HIS A 46 -12.91 -0.78 23.44
N TRP A 47 -12.74 -2.01 23.93
CA TRP A 47 -13.84 -2.83 24.46
C TRP A 47 -14.66 -2.11 25.53
N ARG A 48 -13.98 -1.56 26.54
CA ARG A 48 -14.63 -0.78 27.62
C ARG A 48 -15.43 0.41 27.14
N ARG A 49 -15.00 1.07 26.06
CA ARG A 49 -15.71 2.22 25.49
C ARG A 49 -16.93 1.73 24.72
N ILE A 50 -16.75 0.70 23.90
CA ILE A 50 -17.82 0.09 23.11
C ILE A 50 -18.94 -0.40 24.02
N THR A 51 -18.62 -1.04 25.14
CA THR A 51 -19.62 -1.54 26.09
C THR A 51 -20.23 -0.43 26.96
N ALA A 52 -19.49 0.67 27.22
CA ALA A 52 -20.00 1.81 27.99
C ALA A 52 -21.01 2.66 27.21
N ASP A 53 -20.89 2.75 25.88
CA ASP A 53 -21.75 3.58 25.04
C ASP A 53 -23.18 3.01 24.87
N GLY A 54 -23.48 1.85 25.46
CA GLY A 54 -24.81 1.21 25.44
C GLY A 54 -25.26 0.65 24.08
N ALA A 55 -24.47 0.86 23.03
CA ALA A 55 -24.66 0.26 21.72
C ALA A 55 -24.19 -1.20 21.71
N THR A 56 -24.84 -2.05 20.90
CA THR A 56 -24.39 -3.43 20.68
C THR A 56 -22.97 -3.43 20.11
N PRO A 57 -22.00 -4.20 20.64
CA PRO A 57 -20.63 -4.20 20.12
C PRO A 57 -20.53 -4.51 18.61
N GLU A 58 -21.47 -5.30 18.10
CA GLU A 58 -21.58 -5.61 16.68
C GLU A 58 -21.82 -4.38 15.80
N SER A 59 -22.57 -3.37 16.26
CA SER A 59 -22.81 -2.14 15.47
C SER A 59 -21.56 -1.26 15.35
N TRP A 60 -20.57 -1.46 16.22
CA TRP A 60 -19.25 -0.84 16.08
C TRP A 60 -18.35 -1.62 15.10
N VAL A 61 -18.38 -2.96 15.20
CA VAL A 61 -17.52 -3.86 14.43
C VAL A 61 -17.98 -4.02 12.99
N ARG A 62 -19.29 -4.24 12.76
CA ARG A 62 -19.89 -4.53 11.45
C ARG A 62 -19.51 -3.52 10.37
N PRO A 63 -19.78 -2.20 10.51
CA PRO A 63 -19.50 -1.24 9.44
C PRO A 63 -17.99 -1.12 9.14
N ARG A 64 -17.14 -1.29 10.15
CA ARG A 64 -15.67 -1.27 9.99
C ARG A 64 -15.16 -2.52 9.28
N ALA A 65 -15.66 -3.69 9.66
CA ALA A 65 -15.33 -4.96 9.00
C ALA A 65 -15.77 -4.94 7.53
N TRP A 66 -16.95 -4.39 7.23
CA TRP A 66 -17.44 -4.26 5.86
C TRP A 66 -16.60 -3.31 5.02
N ALA A 67 -16.28 -2.13 5.53
CA ALA A 67 -15.44 -1.16 4.84
C ALA A 67 -14.03 -1.73 4.58
N LEU A 68 -13.47 -2.43 5.55
CA LEU A 68 -12.15 -3.07 5.42
C LEU A 68 -12.16 -4.23 4.43
N ALA A 69 -13.21 -5.06 4.44
CA ALA A 69 -13.36 -6.16 3.49
C ALA A 69 -13.52 -5.63 2.06
N HIS A 70 -14.33 -4.58 1.86
CA HIS A 70 -14.55 -3.95 0.56
C HIS A 70 -13.27 -3.36 -0.04
N ARG A 71 -12.45 -2.68 0.78
CA ARG A 71 -11.16 -2.15 0.32
C ARG A 71 -10.16 -3.22 -0.08
N ARG A 72 -10.23 -4.40 0.54
CA ARG A 72 -9.30 -5.52 0.31
C ARG A 72 -9.78 -6.52 -0.74
N GLN A 73 -11.03 -6.41 -1.20
CA GLN A 73 -11.62 -7.37 -2.14
C GLN A 73 -10.88 -7.28 -3.48
N ARG A 74 -10.61 -8.43 -4.10
CA ARG A 74 -10.00 -8.50 -5.44
C ARG A 74 -11.08 -8.60 -6.52
N THR A 75 -10.90 -7.94 -7.65
CA THR A 75 -11.92 -7.80 -8.71
C THR A 75 -12.01 -9.01 -9.65
N HIS A 76 -12.25 -10.24 -9.16
CA HIS A 76 -12.82 -11.38 -9.96
C HIS A 76 -13.01 -12.69 -9.16
N VAL A 77 -13.27 -12.65 -7.84
CA VAL A 77 -13.30 -13.89 -7.02
C VAL A 77 -14.47 -14.82 -7.37
N TRP A 78 -15.56 -14.27 -7.93
CA TRP A 78 -16.79 -14.99 -8.30
C TRP A 78 -16.59 -16.16 -9.28
N HIS A 79 -15.48 -16.17 -10.05
CA HIS A 79 -15.16 -17.25 -11.01
C HIS A 79 -13.93 -18.10 -10.64
N ARG A 80 -13.26 -17.83 -9.50
CA ARG A 80 -12.04 -18.54 -9.10
C ARG A 80 -12.30 -19.79 -8.27
N GLU A 81 -13.38 -19.83 -7.50
CA GLU A 81 -13.66 -20.96 -6.61
C GLU A 81 -14.49 -22.05 -7.31
N LYS A 82 -13.82 -22.85 -8.16
CA LYS A 82 -14.42 -24.00 -8.86
C LYS A 82 -14.95 -25.11 -7.93
N SER A 83 -14.69 -25.00 -6.62
CA SER A 83 -15.12 -25.93 -5.58
C SER A 83 -16.34 -25.47 -4.79
N LEU A 84 -16.92 -24.30 -5.11
CA LEU A 84 -18.14 -23.86 -4.44
C LEU A 84 -19.34 -24.68 -4.89
N ASP A 85 -20.25 -24.91 -3.94
CA ASP A 85 -21.59 -25.39 -4.25
C ASP A 85 -22.26 -24.44 -5.25
N GLU A 86 -22.99 -25.02 -6.20
CA GLU A 86 -23.64 -24.30 -7.28
C GLU A 86 -24.59 -23.21 -6.76
N GLY A 87 -25.34 -23.49 -5.69
CA GLY A 87 -26.25 -22.53 -5.08
C GLY A 87 -25.54 -21.32 -4.47
N VAL A 88 -24.36 -21.55 -3.86
CA VAL A 88 -23.51 -20.46 -3.34
C VAL A 88 -23.01 -19.60 -4.49
N ARG A 89 -22.49 -20.23 -5.54
CA ARG A 89 -21.97 -19.53 -6.73
C ARG A 89 -23.04 -18.67 -7.40
N THR A 90 -24.23 -19.21 -7.67
CA THR A 90 -25.35 -18.45 -8.28
C THR A 90 -25.77 -17.27 -7.42
N THR A 91 -25.85 -17.45 -6.10
CA THR A 91 -26.22 -16.37 -5.17
C THR A 91 -25.21 -15.23 -5.20
N LEU A 92 -23.94 -15.58 -5.17
CA LEU A 92 -22.82 -14.65 -5.21
C LEU A 92 -22.73 -13.87 -6.53
N GLU A 93 -22.91 -14.55 -7.67
CA GLU A 93 -23.01 -13.91 -9.00
C GLU A 93 -24.19 -12.93 -9.08
N ALA A 94 -25.35 -13.30 -8.55
CA ALA A 94 -26.52 -12.43 -8.51
C ALA A 94 -26.29 -11.17 -7.65
N LEU A 95 -25.55 -11.29 -6.54
CA LEU A 95 -25.18 -10.15 -5.69
C LEU A 95 -24.14 -9.23 -6.36
N ALA A 96 -23.23 -9.79 -7.15
CA ALA A 96 -22.19 -9.03 -7.85
C ALA A 96 -22.79 -7.98 -8.81
N GLY A 97 -23.95 -8.27 -9.40
CA GLY A 97 -24.67 -7.35 -10.29
C GLY A 97 -25.31 -6.13 -9.62
N LEU A 98 -25.35 -6.09 -8.28
CA LEU A 98 -25.92 -4.97 -7.53
C LEU A 98 -24.90 -3.88 -7.21
N SER A 99 -25.38 -2.64 -7.04
CA SER A 99 -24.59 -1.57 -6.44
C SER A 99 -24.21 -1.87 -4.99
N TRP A 100 -23.11 -1.29 -4.51
CA TRP A 100 -22.65 -1.46 -3.13
C TRP A 100 -23.73 -1.15 -2.09
N THR A 101 -24.49 -0.07 -2.30
CA THR A 101 -25.59 0.31 -1.41
C THR A 101 -26.70 -0.74 -1.37
N GLN A 102 -27.12 -1.25 -2.53
CA GLN A 102 -28.15 -2.29 -2.61
C GLN A 102 -27.72 -3.60 -1.93
N ARG A 103 -26.44 -4.00 -2.09
CA ARG A 103 -25.91 -5.17 -1.38
C ARG A 103 -25.95 -4.98 0.13
N ARG A 104 -25.51 -3.81 0.62
CA ARG A 104 -25.57 -3.47 2.05
C ARG A 104 -27.00 -3.51 2.59
N VAL A 105 -27.96 -2.98 1.84
CA VAL A 105 -29.38 -3.03 2.22
C VAL A 105 -29.89 -4.47 2.35
N LEU A 106 -29.62 -5.33 1.36
CA LEU A 106 -30.02 -6.75 1.41
C LEU A 106 -29.37 -7.50 2.58
N VAL A 107 -28.06 -7.33 2.76
CA VAL A 107 -27.30 -7.96 3.85
C VAL A 107 -27.81 -7.48 5.20
N MET A 108 -28.09 -6.19 5.37
CA MET A 108 -28.68 -5.68 6.61
C MET A 108 -30.07 -6.27 6.88
N SER A 109 -30.94 -6.29 5.87
CA SER A 109 -32.31 -6.80 6.04
C SER A 109 -32.39 -8.30 6.31
N HIS A 110 -31.52 -9.10 5.69
CA HIS A 110 -31.66 -10.55 5.74
C HIS A 110 -30.64 -11.26 6.64
N LEU A 111 -29.48 -10.65 6.92
CA LEU A 111 -28.39 -11.29 7.66
C LEU A 111 -27.99 -10.56 8.95
N ALA A 112 -28.32 -9.27 9.11
CA ALA A 112 -27.94 -8.50 10.31
C ALA A 112 -28.97 -8.55 11.45
N GLY A 113 -30.23 -8.93 11.16
CA GLY A 113 -31.29 -9.07 12.17
C GLY A 113 -31.73 -7.76 12.82
N LEU A 114 -31.44 -6.61 12.19
CA LEU A 114 -31.79 -5.28 12.69
C LEU A 114 -33.15 -4.83 12.16
N SER A 115 -33.79 -3.90 12.90
CA SER A 115 -35.00 -3.22 12.41
C SER A 115 -34.67 -2.41 11.14
N ILE A 116 -35.65 -2.20 10.26
CA ILE A 116 -35.45 -1.41 9.03
C ILE A 116 -34.93 0.01 9.35
N THR A 117 -35.41 0.62 10.44
CA THR A 117 -34.99 1.96 10.86
C THR A 117 -33.54 1.99 11.32
N ASP A 118 -33.10 1.01 12.10
CA ASP A 118 -31.71 0.95 12.57
C ASP A 118 -30.76 0.58 11.42
N ALA A 119 -31.21 -0.32 10.54
CA ALA A 119 -30.48 -0.67 9.34
C ALA A 119 -30.29 0.51 8.39
N ALA A 120 -31.33 1.32 8.18
CA ALA A 120 -31.24 2.54 7.38
C ALA A 120 -30.24 3.55 7.97
N ARG A 121 -30.25 3.73 9.30
CA ARG A 121 -29.30 4.59 10.01
C ARG A 121 -27.85 4.11 9.86
N GLU A 122 -27.61 2.82 9.99
CA GLU A 122 -26.26 2.23 9.86
C GLU A 122 -25.75 2.24 8.41
N VAL A 123 -26.64 2.12 7.43
CA VAL A 123 -26.29 2.26 6.01
C VAL A 123 -26.03 3.72 5.63
N GLY A 124 -26.70 4.67 6.29
CA GLY A 124 -26.60 6.11 6.03
C GLY A 124 -27.63 6.62 5.01
N VAL A 125 -28.82 6.00 4.96
CA VAL A 125 -29.91 6.36 4.04
C VAL A 125 -31.23 6.58 4.80
N THR A 126 -32.23 7.19 4.16
CA THR A 126 -33.56 7.33 4.77
C THR A 126 -34.30 5.98 4.78
N THR A 127 -35.24 5.79 5.72
CA THR A 127 -36.08 4.58 5.79
C THR A 127 -36.81 4.30 4.48
N ASP A 128 -37.29 5.34 3.80
CA ASP A 128 -37.97 5.21 2.50
C ASP A 128 -37.00 4.77 1.41
N GLN A 129 -35.79 5.34 1.39
CA GLN A 129 -34.75 4.93 0.45
C GLN A 129 -34.31 3.49 0.70
N PHE A 130 -34.11 3.11 1.96
CA PHE A 130 -33.79 1.74 2.34
C PHE A 130 -34.86 0.75 1.88
N THR A 131 -36.14 1.07 2.07
CA THR A 131 -37.26 0.20 1.64
C THR A 131 -37.32 0.06 0.13
N ARG A 132 -37.11 1.17 -0.62
CA ARG A 132 -37.02 1.13 -2.08
C ARG A 132 -35.83 0.30 -2.56
N ASP A 133 -34.64 0.54 -2.01
CA ASP A 133 -33.42 -0.18 -2.38
C ASP A 133 -33.52 -1.67 -2.02
N LEU A 134 -34.23 -2.02 -0.94
CA LEU A 134 -34.53 -3.41 -0.56
C LEU A 134 -35.43 -4.08 -1.61
N GLN A 135 -36.50 -3.42 -2.02
CA GLN A 135 -37.41 -3.95 -3.06
C GLN A 135 -36.69 -4.12 -4.39
N LEU A 136 -35.94 -3.10 -4.83
CA LEU A 136 -35.18 -3.14 -6.08
C LEU A 136 -34.07 -4.18 -6.06
N GLY A 137 -33.29 -4.26 -4.97
CA GLY A 137 -32.24 -5.25 -4.80
C GLY A 137 -32.79 -6.67 -4.78
N THR A 138 -33.91 -6.90 -4.07
CA THR A 138 -34.56 -8.22 -4.02
C THR A 138 -35.05 -8.64 -5.40
N ALA A 139 -35.70 -7.74 -6.14
CA ALA A 139 -36.17 -8.03 -7.50
C ALA A 139 -35.01 -8.32 -8.46
N ALA A 140 -33.91 -7.56 -8.37
CA ALA A 140 -32.72 -7.75 -9.20
C ALA A 140 -32.03 -9.09 -8.92
N VAL A 141 -31.87 -9.50 -7.66
CA VAL A 141 -31.29 -10.81 -7.31
C VAL A 141 -32.19 -11.95 -7.74
N ALA A 142 -33.49 -11.84 -7.50
CA ALA A 142 -34.48 -12.84 -7.92
C ALA A 142 -34.44 -13.07 -9.43
N LEU A 143 -34.39 -11.98 -10.22
CA LEU A 143 -34.28 -12.06 -11.66
C LEU A 143 -32.93 -12.66 -12.11
N ALA A 144 -31.83 -12.22 -11.52
CA ALA A 144 -30.48 -12.68 -11.90
C ALA A 144 -30.26 -14.17 -11.60
N ALA A 145 -30.87 -14.68 -10.53
CA ALA A 145 -30.76 -16.09 -10.13
C ALA A 145 -31.87 -17.00 -10.70
N ASP A 146 -32.82 -16.45 -11.46
CA ASP A 146 -34.02 -17.14 -11.92
C ASP A 146 -34.79 -17.84 -10.77
N GLN A 147 -35.00 -17.10 -9.69
CA GLN A 147 -35.69 -17.59 -8.49
C GLN A 147 -36.83 -16.65 -8.07
N PRO A 148 -37.89 -17.14 -7.41
CA PRO A 148 -38.88 -16.28 -6.78
C PRO A 148 -38.25 -15.33 -5.74
N SER A 149 -38.76 -14.11 -5.63
CA SER A 149 -38.27 -13.13 -4.63
C SER A 149 -38.34 -13.63 -3.19
N THR A 150 -39.25 -14.56 -2.89
CA THR A 150 -39.35 -15.24 -1.58
C THR A 150 -38.15 -16.14 -1.26
N GLN A 151 -37.33 -16.52 -2.25
CA GLN A 151 -36.13 -17.35 -2.06
C GLN A 151 -34.87 -16.54 -1.74
N VAL A 152 -34.84 -15.23 -2.00
CA VAL A 152 -33.66 -14.38 -1.76
C VAL A 152 -33.13 -14.48 -0.31
N PRO A 153 -33.97 -14.50 0.75
CA PRO A 153 -33.47 -14.69 2.11
C PRO A 153 -32.91 -16.09 2.39
N VAL A 154 -33.38 -17.11 1.66
CA VAL A 154 -32.86 -18.49 1.76
C VAL A 154 -31.51 -18.58 1.08
N MET A 155 -31.38 -18.03 -0.11
CA MET A 155 -30.13 -17.94 -0.86
C MET A 155 -29.02 -17.24 -0.07
N LEU A 156 -29.32 -16.04 0.48
CA LEU A 156 -28.36 -15.29 1.30
C LEU A 156 -27.87 -16.06 2.53
N ARG A 157 -28.75 -16.83 3.18
CA ARG A 157 -28.37 -17.70 4.30
C ARG A 157 -27.60 -18.93 3.84
N GLY A 158 -27.89 -19.44 2.64
CA GLY A 158 -27.21 -20.57 2.02
C GLY A 158 -25.72 -20.32 1.76
N LEU A 159 -25.29 -19.06 1.67
CA LEU A 159 -23.87 -18.69 1.59
C LEU A 159 -23.02 -19.21 2.75
N VAL A 160 -23.63 -19.60 3.88
CA VAL A 160 -22.91 -20.22 5.00
C VAL A 160 -22.17 -21.50 4.59
N ALA A 161 -22.67 -22.25 3.61
CA ALA A 161 -22.01 -23.46 3.10
C ALA A 161 -20.64 -23.15 2.47
N GLY A 162 -20.44 -21.92 1.97
CA GLY A 162 -19.13 -21.47 1.49
C GLY A 162 -18.12 -21.18 2.60
N LEU A 163 -18.51 -21.30 3.88
CA LEU A 163 -17.70 -20.93 5.04
C LEU A 163 -17.24 -22.15 5.87
N ASP A 164 -17.62 -23.37 5.50
CA ASP A 164 -17.47 -24.58 6.34
C ASP A 164 -16.00 -24.87 6.75
N ASP A 165 -15.03 -24.52 5.89
CA ASP A 165 -13.59 -24.75 6.15
C ASP A 165 -12.88 -23.58 6.86
N VAL A 166 -13.62 -22.57 7.31
CA VAL A 166 -13.02 -21.37 7.91
C VAL A 166 -12.51 -21.68 9.32
N ARG A 167 -11.18 -21.65 9.45
CA ARG A 167 -10.50 -21.70 10.76
C ARG A 167 -10.54 -20.34 11.46
N TRP A 168 -11.04 -20.34 12.70
CA TRP A 168 -11.14 -19.14 13.53
C TRP A 168 -9.91 -18.89 14.41
N THR A 169 -9.57 -17.62 14.58
CA THR A 169 -8.53 -17.20 15.52
C THR A 169 -9.02 -17.36 16.95
N ARG A 170 -8.20 -17.91 17.85
CA ARG A 170 -8.59 -18.05 19.26
C ARG A 170 -8.76 -16.66 19.92
N PRO A 171 -9.78 -16.44 20.76
CA PRO A 171 -10.00 -15.14 21.42
C PRO A 171 -8.78 -14.65 22.21
N ALA A 172 -8.06 -15.56 22.90
CA ALA A 172 -6.81 -15.24 23.60
C ALA A 172 -5.71 -14.66 22.68
N ARG A 173 -5.67 -15.04 21.39
CA ARG A 173 -4.76 -14.42 20.42
C ARG A 173 -5.21 -13.02 20.05
N LEU A 174 -6.50 -12.82 19.77
CA LEU A 174 -7.07 -11.49 19.48
C LEU A 174 -6.84 -10.52 20.64
N ARG A 175 -7.06 -10.99 21.88
CA ARG A 175 -6.83 -10.19 23.08
C ARG A 175 -5.36 -9.88 23.32
N ARG A 176 -4.45 -10.83 23.09
CA ARG A 176 -3.00 -10.54 23.19
C ARG A 176 -2.60 -9.49 22.16
N SER A 177 -3.02 -9.64 20.91
CA SER A 177 -2.76 -8.68 19.84
C SER A 177 -3.31 -7.27 20.12
N GLY A 178 -4.39 -7.14 20.90
CA GLY A 178 -4.90 -5.82 21.31
C GLY A 178 -4.57 -5.39 22.75
N ALA A 179 -3.94 -6.25 23.58
CA ALA A 179 -3.52 -5.93 24.95
C ALA A 179 -2.04 -5.50 25.05
N THR A 180 -1.18 -5.97 24.14
CA THR A 180 0.19 -5.44 23.98
C THR A 180 0.19 -3.92 23.80
N ARG A 181 -0.81 -3.39 23.09
CA ARG A 181 -1.07 -1.94 22.92
C ARG A 181 -1.43 -1.17 24.19
N ARG A 182 -2.11 -1.81 25.17
CA ARG A 182 -2.48 -1.13 26.44
C ARG A 182 -1.35 -1.12 27.47
N ARG A 183 -0.41 -2.06 27.41
CA ARG A 183 0.66 -2.22 28.42
C ARG A 183 1.86 -1.30 28.17
N GLY A 184 2.17 -0.97 26.90
CA GLY A 184 3.23 -0.03 26.56
C GLY A 184 3.08 1.33 27.24
N HIS A 185 1.86 1.89 27.25
CA HIS A 185 1.60 3.19 27.86
C HIS A 185 1.68 3.21 29.39
N LEU A 186 1.38 2.10 30.08
CA LEU A 186 1.37 2.04 31.55
C LEU A 186 2.78 1.85 32.10
N VAL A 187 3.63 1.09 31.39
CA VAL A 187 5.05 0.93 31.70
C VAL A 187 5.82 2.23 31.43
N ALA A 188 5.56 2.89 30.29
CA ALA A 188 6.15 4.19 29.97
C ALA A 188 5.76 5.28 30.99
N GLY A 189 4.49 5.30 31.43
CA GLY A 189 4.02 6.25 32.45
C GLY A 189 4.69 6.06 33.81
N VAL A 190 4.89 4.81 34.26
CA VAL A 190 5.59 4.51 35.52
C VAL A 190 7.09 4.85 35.43
N ALA A 191 7.73 4.52 34.31
CA ALA A 191 9.13 4.87 34.06
C ALA A 191 9.35 6.39 34.09
N LEU A 192 8.40 7.18 33.54
CA LEU A 192 8.47 8.64 33.51
C LEU A 192 8.29 9.27 34.90
N VAL A 193 7.49 8.65 35.79
CA VAL A 193 7.37 9.05 37.20
C VAL A 193 8.65 8.74 37.99
N VAL A 194 9.25 7.57 37.79
CA VAL A 194 10.52 7.22 38.45
C VAL A 194 11.66 8.12 37.96
N ALA A 195 11.72 8.39 36.65
CA ALA A 195 12.69 9.30 36.06
C ALA A 195 12.52 10.74 36.56
N SER A 196 11.29 11.23 36.70
CA SER A 196 11.06 12.58 37.23
C SER A 196 11.43 12.70 38.71
N VAL A 197 11.21 11.68 39.55
CA VAL A 197 11.69 11.68 40.94
C VAL A 197 13.23 11.67 41.00
N ALA A 198 13.91 10.90 40.13
CA ALA A 198 15.37 10.87 40.05
C ALA A 198 15.95 12.21 39.55
N VAL A 199 15.32 12.84 38.55
CA VAL A 199 15.70 14.16 38.02
C VAL A 199 15.49 15.25 39.07
N THR A 200 14.44 15.19 39.88
CA THR A 200 14.22 16.17 40.96
C THR A 200 15.27 16.02 42.07
N GLY A 201 15.76 14.81 42.33
CA GLY A 201 16.87 14.56 43.26
C GLY A 201 18.23 15.07 42.77
N LEU A 202 18.44 15.10 41.46
CA LEU A 202 19.69 15.58 40.83
C LEU A 202 19.74 17.11 40.67
N VAL A 203 18.60 17.78 40.51
CA VAL A 203 18.54 19.25 40.29
C VAL A 203 18.70 20.07 41.57
N VAL A 204 18.63 19.46 42.76
CA VAL A 204 18.85 20.16 44.05
C VAL A 204 20.25 19.95 44.62
N HIS A 205 21.18 19.34 43.87
CA HIS A 205 22.57 19.24 44.31
C HIS A 205 23.36 20.50 43.89
N ASP A 206 23.28 21.55 44.70
CA ASP A 206 24.13 22.74 44.59
C ASP A 206 25.50 22.46 45.23
N PRO A 207 26.61 22.37 44.46
CA PRO A 207 27.94 22.07 45.00
C PRO A 207 28.64 23.31 45.61
N GLU A 208 28.13 24.53 45.40
CA GLU A 208 28.78 25.78 45.82
C GLU A 208 27.84 26.79 46.54
N GLY A 209 26.58 26.39 46.78
CA GLY A 209 25.62 27.16 47.57
C GLY A 209 26.07 27.37 49.02
N ALA A 210 26.19 28.65 49.40
CA ALA A 210 26.47 29.09 50.75
C ALA A 210 25.66 28.30 51.80
N ARG A 211 26.34 27.51 52.63
CA ARG A 211 25.72 26.85 53.78
C ARG A 211 25.36 27.94 54.80
N PRO A 212 24.07 28.14 55.16
CA PRO A 212 23.77 28.90 56.36
C PRO A 212 24.16 28.02 57.55
N SER A 213 25.34 28.26 58.13
CA SER A 213 25.67 27.67 59.43
C SER A 213 24.81 28.36 60.48
N LEU A 214 23.82 27.61 60.99
CA LEU A 214 23.13 27.95 62.22
C LEU A 214 24.10 27.73 63.40
N ASP A 215 24.96 28.72 63.64
CA ASP A 215 25.48 28.97 64.98
C ASP A 215 24.31 29.51 65.82
N ARG A 216 23.52 28.58 66.36
CA ARG A 216 22.76 28.82 67.59
C ARG A 216 23.13 27.74 68.58
N SER A 217 23.85 28.19 69.59
CA SER A 217 24.15 27.49 70.82
C SER A 217 22.90 26.84 71.43
N LEU A 218 23.05 25.60 71.91
CA LEU A 218 22.96 25.23 73.33
C LEU A 218 22.81 23.70 73.50
N SER A 219 23.65 23.15 74.38
CA SER A 219 23.48 21.90 75.13
C SER A 219 23.65 20.61 74.31
N GLY A 220 24.56 19.68 74.60
CA GLY A 220 25.36 19.38 75.77
C GLY A 220 25.71 17.89 75.70
N VAL A 221 26.69 17.47 76.50
CA VAL A 221 27.09 16.08 76.78
C VAL A 221 28.20 15.49 75.89
N SER A 222 29.39 15.75 76.41
CA SER A 222 30.64 15.00 76.37
C SER A 222 30.50 13.47 76.43
N THR A 223 31.33 12.73 75.68
CA THR A 223 32.44 11.88 76.18
C THR A 223 32.85 10.89 75.07
N ALA A 224 34.04 11.07 74.51
CA ALA A 224 35.23 10.25 74.81
C ALA A 224 35.36 9.02 73.90
N ALA A 225 36.30 9.12 72.96
CA ALA A 225 37.00 7.95 72.41
C ALA A 225 37.81 7.25 73.53
N PRO A 226 38.31 6.04 73.27
CA PRO A 226 39.76 6.02 73.09
C PRO A 226 40.24 5.21 71.89
N ARG A 227 41.39 5.69 71.43
CA ARG A 227 42.31 5.12 70.44
C ARG A 227 42.97 3.84 70.95
N SER A 228 43.31 2.96 70.01
CA SER A 228 44.56 2.19 69.92
C SER A 228 44.50 1.45 68.58
N GLY A 229 45.55 1.27 67.79
CA GLY A 229 46.97 1.57 67.88
C GLY A 229 47.61 0.92 66.65
N ASP A 230 48.68 1.56 66.15
CA ASP A 230 49.86 1.00 65.47
C ASP A 230 49.66 0.13 64.19
N ALA A 231 50.13 0.50 63.00
CA ALA A 231 51.45 0.93 62.50
C ALA A 231 52.24 -0.19 61.77
N SER A 232 52.86 0.23 60.68
CA SER A 232 53.88 -0.44 59.84
C SER A 232 53.37 -1.45 58.82
N ALA A 233 53.99 -1.67 57.67
CA ALA A 233 54.85 -0.89 56.77
C ALA A 233 55.14 -1.81 55.57
N ALA A 234 55.44 -1.19 54.42
CA ALA A 234 56.29 -1.68 53.33
C ALA A 234 55.80 -2.80 52.38
N ALA A 235 55.40 -2.33 51.19
CA ALA A 235 56.01 -2.61 49.88
C ALA A 235 56.18 -4.06 49.37
N GLY A 236 55.54 -4.29 48.22
CA GLY A 236 56.20 -4.84 47.03
C GLY A 236 55.76 -6.24 46.61
N SER A 237 54.99 -6.33 45.52
CA SER A 237 55.31 -7.11 44.31
C SER A 237 54.08 -7.22 43.41
N ALA A 238 54.33 -7.06 42.10
CA ALA A 238 53.39 -7.34 41.05
C ALA A 238 53.23 -8.84 40.90
N ASP A 239 51.98 -9.30 40.72
CA ASP A 239 51.72 -10.49 39.93
C ASP A 239 50.34 -10.39 39.29
N ALA A 240 50.32 -10.66 37.99
CA ALA A 240 49.14 -10.77 37.17
C ALA A 240 48.47 -12.12 37.43
N SER A 241 47.16 -12.14 37.66
CA SER A 241 46.31 -13.28 37.36
C SER A 241 44.86 -12.83 37.23
N ALA A 242 44.33 -13.07 36.03
CA ALA A 242 42.97 -12.82 35.61
C ALA A 242 42.01 -13.88 36.17
N SER A 243 40.79 -13.46 36.52
CA SER A 243 39.52 -14.21 36.44
C SER A 243 38.47 -13.52 37.33
N GLY A 244 37.26 -13.13 36.90
CA GLY A 244 36.62 -13.31 35.62
C GLY A 244 35.53 -12.25 35.42
N SER A 245 35.44 -11.76 34.20
CA SER A 245 34.23 -11.12 33.68
C SER A 245 33.19 -12.22 33.50
N ALA A 246 32.08 -12.12 34.24
CA ALA A 246 30.87 -12.82 33.86
C ALA A 246 30.50 -12.37 32.45
N SER A 247 30.51 -13.30 31.51
CA SER A 247 29.88 -13.14 30.21
C SER A 247 28.42 -12.81 30.46
N ALA A 248 28.07 -11.53 30.29
CA ALA A 248 26.72 -11.20 29.90
C ALA A 248 26.52 -11.87 28.54
N ASP A 249 25.57 -12.80 28.45
CA ASP A 249 25.00 -13.16 27.17
C ASP A 249 24.64 -11.84 26.46
N PRO A 250 25.01 -11.63 25.19
CA PRO A 250 24.62 -10.42 24.49
C PRO A 250 23.09 -10.39 24.48
N GLU A 251 22.50 -9.37 25.12
CA GLU A 251 21.12 -9.01 24.83
C GLU A 251 21.03 -8.86 23.31
N PRO A 252 20.03 -9.46 22.64
CA PRO A 252 19.85 -9.23 21.22
C PRO A 252 19.76 -7.72 21.02
N ALA A 253 20.61 -7.19 20.14
CA ALA A 253 20.64 -5.76 19.87
C ALA A 253 19.27 -5.33 19.36
N GLU A 254 18.50 -4.66 20.22
CA GLU A 254 17.31 -3.92 19.82
C GLU A 254 17.77 -2.73 18.96
N LEU A 255 17.01 -2.42 17.92
CA LEU A 255 17.24 -1.25 17.09
C LEU A 255 17.13 -0.01 17.98
N ALA A 256 18.26 0.66 18.20
CA ALA A 256 18.31 1.84 19.04
C ALA A 256 17.83 3.09 18.28
N GLU A 257 17.24 4.03 19.01
CA GLU A 257 16.72 5.28 18.42
C GLU A 257 17.80 6.17 17.78
N ASP A 258 19.07 6.01 18.15
CA ASP A 258 20.20 6.72 17.53
C ASP A 258 20.59 6.14 16.17
N ALA A 259 20.16 4.93 15.84
CA ALA A 259 20.28 4.31 14.50
C ALA A 259 19.19 4.78 13.52
N MET A 260 18.55 5.92 13.79
CA MET A 260 17.51 6.52 12.98
C MET A 260 17.88 7.97 12.67
N LEU A 261 17.42 8.47 11.51
CA LEU A 261 17.67 9.83 11.04
C LEU A 261 17.41 10.88 12.13
N THR A 262 18.17 11.96 12.06
CA THR A 262 18.05 13.13 12.91
C THR A 262 17.44 14.30 12.12
N ALA A 263 16.80 15.22 12.84
CA ALA A 263 16.33 16.47 12.24
C ALA A 263 17.48 17.29 11.62
N GLY A 264 18.71 17.15 12.13
CA GLY A 264 19.91 17.78 11.60
C GLY A 264 20.31 17.26 10.21
N GLN A 265 20.29 15.93 10.01
CA GLN A 265 20.54 15.32 8.70
C GLN A 265 19.50 15.77 7.65
N LEU A 266 18.22 15.86 8.04
CA LEU A 266 17.18 16.39 7.14
C LEU A 266 17.39 17.88 6.83
N GLN A 267 17.77 18.68 7.83
CA GLN A 267 18.05 20.12 7.66
C GLN A 267 19.23 20.40 6.72
N GLY A 268 20.24 19.52 6.71
CA GLY A 268 21.41 19.61 5.84
C GLY A 268 21.15 19.16 4.40
N THR A 269 20.14 18.33 4.17
CA THR A 269 19.93 17.63 2.89
C THR A 269 18.69 18.10 2.13
N LEU A 270 17.56 18.25 2.83
CA LEU A 270 16.27 18.63 2.22
C LEU A 270 16.04 20.13 2.31
N THR A 271 15.36 20.67 1.31
CA THR A 271 14.85 22.05 1.39
C THR A 271 13.73 22.13 2.42
N GLY A 272 13.77 23.16 3.27
CA GLY A 272 12.89 23.26 4.45
C GLY A 272 13.73 23.66 5.65
N ARG A 273 13.13 24.40 6.59
CA ARG A 273 13.81 24.81 7.82
C ARG A 273 13.05 24.31 9.02
N GLY A 274 13.73 24.20 10.16
CA GLY A 274 13.10 23.90 11.44
C GLY A 274 12.46 22.51 11.47
N TRP A 275 13.14 21.52 10.88
CA TRP A 275 12.76 20.12 10.98
C TRP A 275 12.70 19.70 12.46
N LYS A 276 11.67 18.92 12.81
CA LYS A 276 11.47 18.36 14.14
C LYS A 276 11.06 16.91 14.03
N VAL A 277 11.56 16.09 14.94
CA VAL A 277 11.00 14.76 15.21
C VAL A 277 9.61 14.96 15.80
N LEU A 278 8.62 14.28 15.24
CA LEU A 278 7.26 14.24 15.78
C LEU A 278 7.09 13.06 16.72
N GLU A 279 7.54 11.89 16.27
CA GLU A 279 7.35 10.62 16.96
C GLU A 279 8.44 9.64 16.51
N THR A 280 8.91 8.83 17.45
CA THR A 280 9.66 7.60 17.20
C THR A 280 8.94 6.48 17.95
N ASP A 281 8.62 5.39 17.27
CA ASP A 281 7.94 4.24 17.88
C ASP A 281 8.22 2.96 17.08
N HIS A 282 7.85 1.81 17.64
CA HIS A 282 7.98 0.51 16.98
C HIS A 282 6.78 0.14 16.11
N ASN A 283 5.95 1.09 15.66
CA ASN A 283 4.78 0.95 14.80
C ASN A 283 3.80 -0.19 15.16
N VAL A 284 3.70 -0.53 16.44
CA VAL A 284 2.87 -1.66 16.93
C VAL A 284 1.37 -1.33 17.00
N ASP A 285 1.03 -0.04 16.89
CA ASP A 285 -0.33 0.48 16.97
C ASP A 285 -1.04 0.51 15.60
N GLY A 286 -2.31 0.96 15.58
CA GLY A 286 -3.07 1.15 14.34
C GLY A 286 -3.24 -0.10 13.45
N ASP A 287 -3.35 0.11 12.14
CA ASP A 287 -3.18 -0.94 11.12
C ASP A 287 -1.69 -1.16 10.76
N GLY A 288 -0.80 -0.28 11.24
CA GLY A 288 0.64 -0.32 11.00
C GLY A 288 1.06 0.31 9.67
N LEU A 289 0.13 0.97 8.96
CA LEU A 289 0.39 1.59 7.66
C LEU A 289 0.78 3.05 7.85
N VAL A 290 2.06 3.35 7.72
CA VAL A 290 2.66 4.68 7.99
C VAL A 290 3.34 5.29 6.77
N LEU A 291 3.47 4.52 5.68
CA LEU A 291 4.08 4.91 4.42
C LEU A 291 3.12 4.66 3.24
N SER A 292 3.26 5.45 2.17
CA SER A 292 2.48 5.25 0.93
C SER A 292 2.77 3.88 0.31
N CYS A 293 1.73 3.28 -0.27
CA CYS A 293 1.73 1.97 -0.95
C CYS A 293 2.01 0.77 -0.04
N GLN A 294 2.20 0.98 1.26
CA GLN A 294 2.41 -0.08 2.24
C GLN A 294 1.16 -0.96 2.36
N GLN A 295 1.31 -2.28 2.20
CA GLN A 295 0.16 -3.20 2.21
C GLN A 295 -0.08 -3.86 3.58
N VAL A 296 0.99 -4.09 4.35
CA VAL A 296 0.96 -4.61 5.71
C VAL A 296 2.02 -3.90 6.55
N ARG A 297 1.99 -4.08 7.88
CA ARG A 297 2.85 -3.33 8.83
C ARG A 297 4.35 -3.43 8.52
N TYR A 298 4.86 -4.62 8.20
CA TYR A 298 6.26 -4.86 7.85
C TYR A 298 6.30 -5.83 6.68
N ALA A 299 7.32 -5.71 5.84
CA ALA A 299 7.53 -6.68 4.78
C ALA A 299 7.95 -8.04 5.38
N ASP A 300 8.78 -8.01 6.42
CA ASP A 300 9.08 -9.21 7.20
C ASP A 300 7.93 -9.55 8.16
N THR A 301 7.30 -10.71 7.96
CA THR A 301 6.21 -11.17 8.84
C THR A 301 6.67 -11.67 10.20
N GLU A 302 7.96 -11.99 10.34
CA GLU A 302 8.62 -12.44 11.55
C GLU A 302 9.75 -11.47 11.95
N VAL A 303 9.55 -10.17 11.65
CA VAL A 303 10.51 -9.11 12.00
C VAL A 303 10.94 -9.20 13.46
N GLU A 304 12.24 -9.11 13.71
CA GLU A 304 12.79 -9.20 15.07
C GLU A 304 12.61 -7.88 15.82
N ASP A 305 12.89 -6.76 15.14
CA ASP A 305 12.64 -5.42 15.64
C ASP A 305 12.38 -4.44 14.49
N ALA A 306 11.70 -3.34 14.77
CA ALA A 306 11.48 -2.28 13.80
C ALA A 306 11.27 -0.94 14.50
N LEU A 307 11.75 0.13 13.87
CA LEU A 307 11.50 1.51 14.30
C LEU A 307 10.92 2.33 13.16
N VAL A 308 10.00 3.22 13.53
CA VAL A 308 9.44 4.26 12.65
C VAL A 308 9.71 5.60 13.30
N ARG A 309 10.23 6.55 12.52
CA ARG A 309 10.42 7.93 12.94
C ARG A 309 9.81 8.89 11.93
N THR A 310 8.94 9.77 12.42
CA THR A 310 8.27 10.79 11.60
C THR A 310 8.81 12.17 11.92
N PHE A 311 9.02 12.98 10.89
CA PHE A 311 9.53 14.34 10.96
C PHE A 311 8.61 15.31 10.24
N ARG A 312 8.65 16.57 10.65
CA ARG A 312 7.95 17.65 9.95
C ARG A 312 8.81 18.89 9.86
N SER A 313 8.82 19.53 8.68
CA SER A 313 9.46 20.83 8.49
C SER A 313 8.58 21.96 9.06
N ALA A 314 9.17 23.10 9.40
CA ALA A 314 8.39 24.30 9.60
C ALA A 314 7.67 24.69 8.28
N PRO A 315 6.46 25.26 8.33
CA PRO A 315 5.77 25.73 7.14
C PRO A 315 6.60 26.82 6.43
N ALA A 316 6.83 26.65 5.13
CA ALA A 316 7.54 27.64 4.31
C ALA A 316 6.69 27.97 3.07
N ARG A 317 6.25 29.23 2.96
CA ARG A 317 5.32 29.70 1.90
C ARG A 317 4.06 28.85 1.77
N GLY A 318 3.54 28.35 2.90
CA GLY A 318 2.34 27.51 2.94
C GLY A 318 2.56 26.02 2.59
N THR A 319 3.78 25.62 2.24
CA THR A 319 4.13 24.20 2.05
C THR A 319 4.73 23.62 3.32
N VAL A 320 4.27 22.44 3.70
CA VAL A 320 4.86 21.62 4.77
C VAL A 320 5.45 20.37 4.11
N ARG A 321 6.54 19.87 4.68
CA ARG A 321 7.09 18.56 4.35
C ARG A 321 6.99 17.63 5.54
N THR A 322 6.67 16.39 5.24
CA THR A 322 6.68 15.30 6.20
C THR A 322 7.65 14.25 5.68
N THR A 323 8.56 13.81 6.53
CA THR A 323 9.45 12.69 6.22
C THR A 323 9.17 11.57 7.21
N THR A 324 9.06 10.34 6.74
CA THR A 324 8.90 9.15 7.58
C THR A 324 9.99 8.16 7.21
N GLN A 325 10.76 7.73 8.20
CA GLN A 325 11.68 6.60 8.09
C GLN A 325 11.05 5.40 8.78
N MET A 326 11.15 4.22 8.17
CA MET A 326 10.91 2.94 8.79
C MET A 326 12.14 2.05 8.58
N THR A 327 12.63 1.43 9.64
CA THR A 327 13.73 0.46 9.60
C THR A 327 13.22 -0.86 10.17
N GLU A 328 13.39 -1.96 9.42
CA GLU A 328 13.06 -3.33 9.82
C GLU A 328 14.38 -4.12 10.03
N GLN A 329 14.49 -4.86 11.14
CA GLN A 329 15.55 -5.83 11.39
C GLN A 329 14.99 -7.24 11.20
N SER A 330 15.41 -7.90 10.13
CA SER A 330 15.05 -9.29 9.83
C SER A 330 15.97 -10.28 10.53
N ALA A 331 15.58 -11.55 10.61
CA ALA A 331 16.40 -12.62 11.22
C ALA A 331 17.80 -12.76 10.58
N ASP A 332 17.89 -12.56 9.26
CA ASP A 332 19.15 -12.56 8.52
C ASP A 332 19.06 -11.72 7.23
N ALA A 333 20.18 -11.63 6.52
CA ALA A 333 20.30 -10.85 5.28
C ALA A 333 19.47 -11.42 4.11
N ALA A 334 19.13 -12.70 4.11
CA ALA A 334 18.29 -13.30 3.07
C ALA A 334 16.82 -12.91 3.29
N VAL A 335 16.33 -12.97 4.52
CA VAL A 335 14.97 -12.50 4.85
C VAL A 335 14.83 -11.00 4.61
N ALA A 336 15.86 -10.20 4.91
CA ALA A 336 15.86 -8.79 4.57
C ALA A 336 15.80 -8.54 3.05
N ALA A 337 16.42 -9.40 2.24
CA ALA A 337 16.36 -9.31 0.77
C ALA A 337 14.94 -9.60 0.26
N ASP A 338 14.27 -10.62 0.78
CA ASP A 338 12.86 -10.89 0.48
C ASP A 338 11.96 -9.70 0.87
N SER A 339 12.27 -9.04 1.99
CA SER A 339 11.58 -7.82 2.43
C SER A 339 11.82 -6.63 1.49
N PHE A 340 13.03 -6.48 0.95
CA PHE A 340 13.35 -5.48 -0.07
C PHE A 340 12.57 -5.72 -1.37
N GLU A 341 12.49 -6.97 -1.83
CA GLU A 341 11.69 -7.35 -2.99
C GLU A 341 10.21 -7.01 -2.77
N THR A 342 9.67 -7.40 -1.60
CA THR A 342 8.29 -7.12 -1.20
C THR A 342 7.97 -5.62 -1.22
N TRP A 343 8.84 -4.79 -0.64
CA TRP A 343 8.67 -3.33 -0.70
C TRP A 343 8.76 -2.79 -2.11
N SER A 344 9.69 -3.29 -2.91
CA SER A 344 9.85 -2.88 -4.31
C SER A 344 8.61 -3.22 -5.17
N GLU A 345 7.96 -4.36 -4.89
CA GLU A 345 6.68 -4.74 -5.46
C GLU A 345 5.54 -3.83 -5.00
N TRP A 346 5.42 -3.54 -3.70
CA TRP A 346 4.39 -2.64 -3.18
C TRP A 346 4.45 -1.25 -3.82
N LEU A 347 5.65 -0.70 -3.99
CA LEU A 347 5.87 0.60 -4.63
C LEU A 347 5.56 0.55 -6.13
N SER A 348 6.00 -0.52 -6.80
CA SER A 348 5.78 -0.68 -8.24
C SER A 348 4.32 -1.00 -8.58
N GLY A 349 3.57 -1.57 -7.65
CA GLY A 349 2.16 -1.95 -7.77
C GLY A 349 1.25 -1.22 -6.80
N CYS A 350 1.54 0.04 -6.51
CA CYS A 350 0.85 0.82 -5.50
C CYS A 350 -0.68 0.74 -5.63
N THR A 351 -1.36 0.40 -4.53
CA THR A 351 -2.81 0.24 -4.49
C THR A 351 -3.52 1.39 -3.76
N ASP A 352 -2.77 2.41 -3.35
CA ASP A 352 -3.33 3.58 -2.68
C ASP A 352 -4.23 4.34 -3.66
N ALA A 353 -5.40 4.76 -3.15
CA ALA A 353 -6.35 5.53 -3.92
C ALA A 353 -5.69 6.78 -4.52
N ARG A 354 -6.03 7.10 -5.76
CA ARG A 354 -5.60 8.31 -6.47
C ARG A 354 -4.08 8.50 -6.54
N THR A 355 -3.29 7.45 -6.35
CA THR A 355 -1.82 7.53 -6.36
C THR A 355 -1.24 6.97 -7.65
N GLN A 356 -0.33 7.72 -8.28
CA GLN A 356 0.34 7.34 -9.51
C GLN A 356 1.86 7.20 -9.32
N LEU A 357 2.43 6.14 -9.87
CA LEU A 357 3.86 5.89 -9.97
C LEU A 357 4.50 6.68 -11.11
N MET A 358 5.15 7.78 -10.76
CA MET A 358 5.71 8.73 -11.72
C MET A 358 7.10 8.35 -12.21
N ALA A 359 7.96 7.84 -11.33
CA ALA A 359 9.30 7.45 -11.69
C ALA A 359 9.78 6.30 -10.80
N VAL A 360 10.67 5.48 -11.36
CA VAL A 360 11.41 4.43 -10.66
C VAL A 360 12.89 4.65 -10.96
N ARG A 361 13.73 4.53 -9.95
CA ARG A 361 15.17 4.77 -10.02
C ARG A 361 15.91 3.71 -9.23
N GLU A 362 16.95 3.16 -9.82
CA GLU A 362 17.94 2.37 -9.10
C GLU A 362 18.93 3.33 -8.44
N VAL A 363 19.20 3.13 -7.15
CA VAL A 363 20.11 3.95 -6.38
C VAL A 363 21.37 3.14 -6.08
N SER A 364 22.47 3.48 -6.76
CA SER A 364 23.77 2.85 -6.52
C SER A 364 24.55 3.57 -5.43
N GLY A 365 25.38 2.83 -4.70
CA GLY A 365 26.24 3.38 -3.64
C GLY A 365 25.48 3.65 -2.33
N VAL A 366 24.37 2.94 -2.09
CA VAL A 366 23.57 2.98 -0.86
C VAL A 366 23.20 1.55 -0.51
N GLY A 367 23.72 1.03 0.60
CA GLY A 367 23.40 -0.33 1.02
C GLY A 367 23.94 -1.41 0.07
N ASN A 368 23.45 -2.64 0.27
CA ASN A 368 23.62 -3.74 -0.68
C ASN A 368 22.77 -3.53 -1.94
N GLU A 369 21.58 -2.96 -1.79
CA GLU A 369 20.67 -2.64 -2.88
C GLU A 369 19.72 -1.51 -2.46
N ALA A 370 19.34 -0.66 -3.41
CA ALA A 370 18.42 0.45 -3.16
C ALA A 370 17.60 0.83 -4.40
N LEU A 371 16.34 1.14 -4.16
CA LEU A 371 15.36 1.58 -5.13
C LEU A 371 14.73 2.89 -4.64
N GLN A 372 14.44 3.81 -5.56
CA GLN A 372 13.70 5.03 -5.26
C GLN A 372 12.56 5.20 -6.25
N VAL A 373 11.39 5.57 -5.73
CA VAL A 373 10.22 5.90 -6.54
C VAL A 373 9.75 7.33 -6.28
N VAL A 374 9.04 7.89 -7.27
CA VAL A 374 8.31 9.14 -7.13
C VAL A 374 6.83 8.82 -7.30
N LEU A 375 6.05 9.11 -6.28
CA LEU A 375 4.60 8.92 -6.24
C LEU A 375 3.90 10.27 -6.27
N ARG A 376 2.76 10.32 -6.95
CA ARG A 376 1.89 11.49 -7.00
C ARG A 376 0.50 11.11 -6.51
N ASP A 377 0.07 11.69 -5.40
CA ASP A 377 -1.32 11.60 -4.95
C ASP A 377 -2.13 12.75 -5.55
N TRP A 378 -3.09 12.40 -6.41
CA TRP A 378 -3.96 13.34 -7.12
C TRP A 378 -5.20 13.76 -6.31
N GLY A 379 -5.49 13.09 -5.19
CA GLY A 379 -6.52 13.44 -4.23
C GLY A 379 -6.04 14.55 -3.29
N SER A 380 -4.91 14.34 -2.62
CA SER A 380 -4.33 15.36 -1.73
C SER A 380 -3.48 16.40 -2.47
N VAL A 381 -3.14 16.15 -3.74
CA VAL A 381 -2.26 16.99 -4.56
C VAL A 381 -0.89 17.11 -3.89
N SER A 382 -0.25 15.97 -3.67
CA SER A 382 1.07 15.87 -3.04
C SER A 382 2.00 14.96 -3.83
N THR A 383 3.31 15.16 -3.66
CA THR A 383 4.35 14.31 -4.25
C THR A 383 5.15 13.66 -3.14
N THR A 384 5.38 12.36 -3.24
CA THR A 384 6.21 11.60 -2.30
C THR A 384 7.42 11.02 -3.03
N VAL A 385 8.62 11.34 -2.55
CA VAL A 385 9.85 10.65 -2.94
C VAL A 385 10.13 9.60 -1.88
N LEU A 386 10.06 8.33 -2.28
CA LEU A 386 10.20 7.19 -1.38
C LEU A 386 11.39 6.33 -1.82
N GLY A 387 12.35 6.15 -0.93
CA GLY A 387 13.50 5.27 -1.11
C GLY A 387 13.38 4.04 -0.22
N VAL A 388 13.74 2.88 -0.74
CA VAL A 388 13.93 1.64 0.01
C VAL A 388 15.36 1.17 -0.22
N ALA A 389 16.05 0.77 0.84
CA ALA A 389 17.40 0.25 0.77
C ALA A 389 17.57 -0.88 1.77
N ARG A 390 18.39 -1.87 1.41
CA ARG A 390 18.79 -2.94 2.31
C ARG A 390 20.28 -2.86 2.60
N THR A 391 20.67 -3.06 3.85
CA THR A 391 22.06 -3.26 4.27
C THR A 391 22.15 -4.43 5.25
N GLY A 392 22.78 -5.53 4.83
CA GLY A 392 22.82 -6.76 5.60
C GLY A 392 21.41 -7.28 5.89
N ARG A 393 21.08 -7.41 7.17
CA ARG A 393 19.77 -7.82 7.70
C ARG A 393 18.78 -6.67 7.94
N TYR A 394 19.16 -5.44 7.62
CA TYR A 394 18.33 -4.25 7.82
C TYR A 394 17.71 -3.77 6.52
N LEU A 395 16.41 -3.48 6.56
CA LEU A 395 15.70 -2.78 5.50
C LEU A 395 15.29 -1.39 6.00
N THR A 396 15.68 -0.35 5.27
CA THR A 396 15.30 1.03 5.59
C THR A 396 14.48 1.64 4.46
N VAL A 397 13.30 2.15 4.79
CA VAL A 397 12.40 2.87 3.90
C VAL A 397 12.28 4.32 4.36
N VAL A 398 12.54 5.28 3.46
CA VAL A 398 12.37 6.70 3.75
C VAL A 398 11.44 7.34 2.72
N ALA A 399 10.32 7.89 3.18
CA ALA A 399 9.39 8.66 2.37
C ALA A 399 9.43 10.13 2.75
N THR A 400 9.66 11.03 1.78
CA THR A 400 9.50 12.48 1.95
C THR A 400 8.34 12.96 1.10
N GLN A 401 7.28 13.40 1.75
CA GLN A 401 6.09 13.97 1.14
C GLN A 401 6.16 15.50 1.14
N ARG A 402 5.77 16.08 0.00
CA ARG A 402 5.59 17.51 -0.22
C ARG A 402 4.20 17.81 -0.74
N ASP A 403 3.50 18.67 -0.02
CA ASP A 403 2.17 19.12 -0.46
C ASP A 403 2.28 20.17 -1.59
N GLY A 404 1.30 20.14 -2.49
CA GLY A 404 1.17 21.05 -3.62
C GLY A 404 1.63 20.46 -4.95
N GLU A 405 1.72 21.32 -5.97
CA GLU A 405 2.00 20.90 -7.36
C GLU A 405 3.49 20.71 -7.66
N THR A 406 4.38 21.21 -6.81
CA THR A 406 5.82 21.07 -7.05
C THR A 406 6.29 19.66 -6.71
N VAL A 407 7.03 19.06 -7.65
CA VAL A 407 7.72 17.78 -7.42
C VAL A 407 8.77 17.96 -6.32
N GLU A 408 8.91 16.96 -5.46
CA GLU A 408 9.93 16.96 -4.42
C GLU A 408 11.34 16.72 -5.00
N ASP A 409 12.38 17.17 -4.29
CA ASP A 409 13.79 17.01 -4.66
C ASP A 409 14.23 15.53 -4.65
N VAL A 410 14.21 14.92 -5.83
CA VAL A 410 14.51 13.49 -6.02
C VAL A 410 15.97 13.15 -5.66
N PRO A 411 17.01 13.87 -6.14
CA PRO A 411 18.39 13.64 -5.70
C PRO A 411 18.60 13.81 -4.20
N ALA A 412 17.96 14.80 -3.56
CA ALA A 412 18.04 14.94 -2.11
C ALA A 412 17.41 13.76 -1.38
N GLY A 413 16.29 13.21 -1.87
CA GLY A 413 15.70 11.98 -1.32
C GLY A 413 16.66 10.78 -1.33
N ALA A 414 17.48 10.63 -2.37
CA ALA A 414 18.47 9.54 -2.43
C ALA A 414 19.60 9.72 -1.41
N ARG A 415 20.00 10.97 -1.14
CA ARG A 415 20.98 11.30 -0.08
C ARG A 415 20.40 11.10 1.32
N VAL A 416 19.12 11.41 1.53
CA VAL A 416 18.45 11.12 2.82
C VAL A 416 18.39 9.60 3.05
N LEU A 417 18.05 8.81 2.02
CA LEU A 417 18.10 7.35 2.11
C LEU A 417 19.51 6.86 2.46
N ALA A 418 20.54 7.43 1.83
CA ALA A 418 21.93 7.11 2.14
C ALA A 418 22.29 7.37 3.60
N SER A 419 21.96 8.55 4.14
CA SER A 419 22.17 8.85 5.56
C SER A 419 21.43 7.88 6.49
N ALA A 420 20.21 7.49 6.14
CA ALA A 420 19.42 6.53 6.92
C ALA A 420 20.04 5.12 6.92
N VAL A 421 20.73 4.75 5.84
CA VAL A 421 21.47 3.49 5.74
C VAL A 421 22.79 3.55 6.50
N ASP A 422 23.49 4.69 6.45
CA ASP A 422 24.73 4.89 7.21
C ASP A 422 24.50 4.79 8.72
N ASP A 423 23.32 5.17 9.20
CA ASP A 423 22.94 5.06 10.61
C ASP A 423 22.73 3.60 11.09
N VAL A 424 22.62 2.62 10.16
CA VAL A 424 22.35 1.19 10.49
C VAL A 424 23.38 0.19 9.91
N CYS A 425 24.23 0.60 8.98
CA CYS A 425 25.12 -0.32 8.26
C CYS A 425 26.23 -0.94 9.12
N ASP A 426 26.67 -0.23 10.17
CA ASP A 426 27.72 -0.69 11.10
C ASP A 426 27.16 -1.47 12.30
N LEU A 427 25.84 -1.64 12.39
CA LEU A 427 25.19 -2.46 13.42
C LEU A 427 25.49 -3.95 13.20
N ASP A 428 25.22 -4.78 14.21
CA ASP A 428 25.41 -6.22 14.12
C ASP A 428 24.53 -6.83 13.00
N GLY A 429 25.16 -7.57 12.09
CA GLY A 429 24.49 -8.07 10.88
C GLY A 429 24.17 -7.00 9.83
N GLY A 430 24.66 -5.77 10.00
CA GLY A 430 24.70 -4.72 8.99
C GLY A 430 25.60 -5.09 7.80
N GLY A 431 25.47 -4.34 6.71
CA GLY A 431 26.11 -4.62 5.43
C GLY A 431 26.89 -3.44 4.87
N ALA A 432 26.76 -3.20 3.57
CA ALA A 432 27.45 -2.07 2.94
C ALA A 432 26.85 -0.73 3.41
N CYS A 433 27.70 0.22 3.78
CA CYS A 433 27.32 1.61 3.99
C CYS A 433 27.20 2.37 2.66
N SER A 434 26.82 3.64 2.71
CA SER A 434 26.78 4.49 1.53
C SER A 434 28.18 4.96 1.10
N GLU A 435 28.33 5.18 -0.20
CA GLU A 435 29.54 5.75 -0.80
C GLU A 435 29.14 6.88 -1.77
N LYS A 436 29.51 6.77 -3.04
CA LYS A 436 29.11 7.73 -4.08
C LYS A 436 27.67 7.43 -4.54
N VAL A 437 26.72 8.09 -3.89
CA VAL A 437 25.29 7.99 -4.21
C VAL A 437 25.00 8.48 -5.63
N ALA A 438 24.39 7.62 -6.45
CA ALA A 438 23.88 7.99 -7.76
C ALA A 438 22.54 7.31 -8.02
N ALA A 439 21.58 8.04 -8.59
CA ALA A 439 20.25 7.54 -8.92
C ALA A 439 20.01 7.58 -10.43
N ALA A 440 19.88 6.42 -11.05
CA ALA A 440 19.61 6.28 -12.49
C ALA A 440 18.15 5.88 -12.73
N ALA A 441 17.58 6.27 -13.87
CA ALA A 441 16.25 5.81 -14.24
C ALA A 441 16.25 4.28 -14.41
N ALA A 442 15.25 3.61 -13.81
CA ALA A 442 15.09 2.17 -13.85
C ALA A 442 13.68 1.80 -14.31
N ASP A 443 13.53 0.55 -14.76
CA ASP A 443 12.20 0.01 -15.06
C ASP A 443 11.50 -0.40 -13.75
N PRO A 444 10.16 -0.31 -13.66
CA PRO A 444 9.41 -0.79 -12.50
C PRO A 444 9.57 -2.29 -12.28
N VAL A 445 9.44 -2.72 -11.01
CA VAL A 445 9.35 -4.15 -10.68
C VAL A 445 8.09 -4.74 -11.30
N PRO A 446 8.16 -5.91 -11.96
CA PRO A 446 6.98 -6.54 -12.53
C PRO A 446 6.03 -7.06 -11.43
N VAL A 447 4.82 -6.52 -11.39
CA VAL A 447 3.82 -6.79 -10.32
C VAL A 447 2.46 -7.26 -10.87
N ALA A 448 2.29 -7.21 -12.19
CA ALA A 448 1.06 -7.63 -12.84
C ALA A 448 1.04 -9.16 -13.04
N ASP A 449 -0.16 -9.75 -13.00
CA ASP A 449 -0.41 -11.15 -13.39
C ASP A 449 0.19 -11.48 -14.78
N VAL A 450 0.23 -10.49 -15.67
CA VAL A 450 1.02 -10.53 -16.91
C VAL A 450 2.13 -9.48 -16.77
N PRO A 451 3.38 -9.89 -16.43
CA PRO A 451 4.47 -8.97 -16.04
C PRO A 451 4.83 -7.86 -17.03
N THR A 452 4.40 -7.99 -18.29
CA THR A 452 4.67 -7.05 -19.39
C THR A 452 3.59 -5.97 -19.54
N MET A 453 2.52 -6.01 -18.75
CA MET A 453 1.39 -5.08 -18.83
C MET A 453 1.52 -3.95 -17.80
N ILE A 454 0.93 -2.80 -18.11
CA ILE A 454 0.76 -1.71 -17.16
C ILE A 454 -0.21 -2.08 -16.03
N VAL A 455 -0.14 -1.37 -14.91
CA VAL A 455 -1.03 -1.54 -13.74
C VAL A 455 -1.74 -0.23 -13.37
N ASP A 456 -2.67 -0.29 -12.44
CA ASP A 456 -3.51 0.85 -12.04
C ASP A 456 -2.66 2.02 -11.55
N ALA A 457 -1.57 1.74 -10.81
CA ALA A 457 -0.58 2.73 -10.37
C ALA A 457 0.12 3.48 -11.52
N ASP A 458 0.14 2.93 -12.74
CA ASP A 458 0.76 3.60 -13.89
C ASP A 458 -0.15 4.69 -14.48
N LEU A 459 -1.45 4.64 -14.18
CA LEU A 459 -2.46 5.41 -14.91
C LEU A 459 -2.57 6.87 -14.44
N PRO A 460 -2.63 7.82 -15.39
CA PRO A 460 -2.75 9.24 -15.09
C PRO A 460 -4.17 9.62 -14.65
N PRO A 461 -4.33 10.78 -13.99
CA PRO A 461 -5.64 11.27 -13.63
C PRO A 461 -6.43 11.66 -14.89
N VAL A 462 -7.74 11.51 -14.82
CA VAL A 462 -8.66 11.96 -15.86
C VAL A 462 -9.26 13.30 -15.44
N ALA A 463 -9.21 14.28 -16.35
CA ALA A 463 -9.77 15.60 -16.09
C ALA A 463 -11.24 15.50 -15.67
N LYS A 464 -11.62 16.24 -14.62
CA LYS A 464 -12.98 16.27 -14.04
C LYS A 464 -13.49 14.92 -13.51
N VAL A 465 -12.60 13.95 -13.26
CA VAL A 465 -12.93 12.66 -12.64
C VAL A 465 -12.09 12.46 -11.37
N ARG A 466 -12.78 12.20 -10.25
CA ARG A 466 -12.20 12.09 -8.90
C ARG A 466 -12.11 10.66 -8.36
N PHE A 467 -12.49 9.68 -9.17
CA PHE A 467 -12.53 8.27 -8.80
C PHE A 467 -11.31 7.54 -9.36
N ASP A 468 -11.07 6.32 -8.87
CA ASP A 468 -9.90 5.53 -9.20
C ASP A 468 -10.08 4.73 -10.49
N TRP A 469 -8.96 4.50 -11.16
CA TRP A 469 -8.90 3.49 -12.20
C TRP A 469 -9.02 2.10 -11.57
N VAL A 470 -9.67 1.20 -12.29
CA VAL A 470 -9.76 -0.22 -11.96
C VAL A 470 -9.47 -1.03 -13.21
N GLY A 471 -8.39 -1.81 -13.18
CA GLY A 471 -8.06 -2.76 -14.22
C GLY A 471 -8.88 -4.05 -14.14
N SER A 472 -9.27 -4.58 -15.30
CA SER A 472 -9.80 -5.95 -15.42
C SER A 472 -8.67 -6.97 -15.25
N ASP A 473 -9.03 -8.20 -14.86
CA ASP A 473 -8.12 -9.33 -15.00
C ASP A 473 -7.67 -9.45 -16.48
N PRO A 474 -6.39 -9.73 -16.76
CA PRO A 474 -5.91 -9.91 -18.13
C PRO A 474 -6.47 -11.19 -18.77
N ASP A 475 -7.13 -11.06 -19.92
CA ASP A 475 -7.52 -12.19 -20.75
C ASP A 475 -6.33 -12.68 -21.58
N ARG A 476 -5.83 -13.87 -21.26
CA ARG A 476 -4.73 -14.53 -21.97
C ARG A 476 -5.18 -15.28 -23.23
N ARG A 477 -6.49 -15.36 -23.50
CA ARG A 477 -7.07 -15.96 -24.70
C ARG A 477 -7.52 -14.88 -25.67
N VAL A 478 -6.57 -14.01 -26.04
CA VAL A 478 -6.82 -12.88 -26.94
C VAL A 478 -7.45 -13.36 -28.25
N SER A 479 -8.77 -13.22 -28.35
CA SER A 479 -9.53 -13.39 -29.60
C SER A 479 -9.70 -12.06 -30.33
N VAL A 480 -9.80 -10.98 -29.57
CA VAL A 480 -9.95 -9.59 -30.03
C VAL A 480 -8.86 -8.75 -29.39
N ASN A 481 -8.34 -7.77 -30.13
CA ASN A 481 -7.45 -6.76 -29.60
C ASN A 481 -8.25 -5.50 -29.28
N ASP A 482 -8.63 -5.32 -28.02
CA ASP A 482 -9.45 -4.19 -27.57
C ASP A 482 -8.69 -2.84 -27.62
N ALA A 483 -7.37 -2.87 -27.80
CA ALA A 483 -6.53 -1.70 -28.05
C ALA A 483 -6.38 -1.38 -29.55
N SER A 484 -6.90 -2.23 -30.44
CA SER A 484 -6.88 -1.94 -31.89
C SER A 484 -7.87 -0.85 -32.25
N THR A 485 -7.50 -0.08 -33.27
CA THR A 485 -8.34 0.98 -33.83
C THR A 485 -8.79 0.59 -35.24
N ARG A 486 -9.77 1.30 -35.80
CA ARG A 486 -10.17 1.10 -37.20
C ARG A 486 -9.05 1.41 -38.19
N CYS A 487 -8.13 2.31 -37.82
CA CYS A 487 -7.02 2.71 -38.66
C CYS A 487 -5.97 1.60 -38.83
N ASP A 488 -5.54 0.97 -37.74
CA ASP A 488 -4.51 -0.07 -37.76
C ASP A 488 -5.10 -1.49 -37.91
N ALA A 489 -6.26 -1.77 -37.31
CA ALA A 489 -6.89 -3.10 -37.28
C ALA A 489 -5.88 -4.21 -36.90
N THR A 490 -5.05 -3.95 -35.90
CA THR A 490 -4.00 -4.89 -35.45
C THR A 490 -4.61 -6.05 -34.68
N SER A 491 -4.13 -7.26 -34.96
CA SER A 491 -4.44 -8.45 -34.16
C SER A 491 -3.18 -8.97 -33.48
N PHE A 492 -3.35 -9.39 -32.22
CA PHE A 492 -2.36 -10.13 -31.42
C PHE A 492 -2.76 -11.61 -31.29
N SER A 493 -3.68 -12.07 -32.15
CA SER A 493 -4.15 -13.45 -32.21
C SER A 493 -3.72 -14.12 -33.52
N GLY A 494 -3.67 -15.45 -33.53
CA GLY A 494 -3.30 -16.22 -34.72
C GLY A 494 -1.83 -16.05 -35.12
N ARG A 495 -1.58 -15.72 -36.40
CA ARG A 495 -0.23 -15.61 -36.98
C ARG A 495 -0.03 -14.30 -37.73
N PHE A 496 1.15 -13.71 -37.58
CA PHE A 496 1.61 -12.58 -38.38
C PHE A 496 2.84 -13.00 -39.21
N ARG A 497 2.74 -12.89 -40.53
CA ARG A 497 3.81 -13.29 -41.48
C ARG A 497 4.39 -14.68 -41.17
N GLY A 498 3.50 -15.64 -40.91
CA GLY A 498 3.82 -17.04 -40.59
C GLY A 498 4.18 -17.33 -39.13
N ALA A 499 4.55 -16.33 -38.33
CA ALA A 499 4.88 -16.49 -36.91
C ALA A 499 3.63 -16.40 -36.04
N ARG A 500 3.48 -17.32 -35.08
CA ARG A 500 2.36 -17.31 -34.12
C ARG A 500 2.65 -16.31 -33.00
N PHE A 501 1.63 -15.56 -32.58
CA PHE A 501 1.74 -14.77 -31.35
C PHE A 501 1.86 -15.67 -30.12
N THR A 502 2.73 -15.27 -29.20
CA THR A 502 2.91 -15.94 -27.90
C THR A 502 2.79 -14.93 -26.78
N ARG A 503 2.50 -15.41 -25.56
CA ARG A 503 2.39 -14.58 -24.35
C ARG A 503 1.50 -13.35 -24.53
N ASN A 504 0.43 -13.53 -25.30
CA ASN A 504 -0.52 -12.50 -25.59
C ASN A 504 -1.55 -12.38 -24.45
N ALA A 505 -1.89 -11.15 -24.11
CA ALA A 505 -2.95 -10.85 -23.15
C ALA A 505 -3.59 -9.50 -23.48
N THR A 506 -4.86 -9.34 -23.15
CA THR A 506 -5.56 -8.06 -23.26
C THR A 506 -6.28 -7.73 -21.96
N ARG A 507 -6.39 -6.44 -21.62
CA ARG A 507 -7.10 -5.96 -20.42
C ARG A 507 -7.67 -4.57 -20.66
N THR A 508 -8.69 -4.24 -19.88
CA THR A 508 -9.35 -2.94 -19.93
C THR A 508 -9.30 -2.28 -18.55
N PHE A 509 -9.15 -0.97 -18.52
CA PHE A 509 -9.20 -0.14 -17.33
C PHE A 509 -10.38 0.82 -17.43
N LEU A 510 -11.19 0.85 -16.38
CA LEU A 510 -12.38 1.67 -16.29
C LEU A 510 -12.36 2.47 -14.98
N ILE A 511 -13.35 3.34 -14.80
CA ILE A 511 -13.57 4.09 -13.56
C ILE A 511 -15.01 3.79 -13.10
N PRO A 512 -15.25 2.64 -12.41
CA PRO A 512 -16.59 2.14 -12.15
C PRO A 512 -17.47 3.09 -11.34
N ASP A 513 -16.89 3.82 -10.39
CA ASP A 513 -17.62 4.77 -9.54
C ASP A 513 -18.02 6.06 -10.28
N ALA A 514 -17.48 6.29 -11.48
CA ALA A 514 -17.86 7.41 -12.33
C ALA A 514 -19.06 7.07 -13.22
N SER A 515 -20.23 6.91 -12.61
CA SER A 515 -21.51 6.53 -13.26
C SER A 515 -21.99 7.38 -14.45
N ARG A 516 -21.36 8.52 -14.72
CA ARG A 516 -21.69 9.45 -15.83
C ARG A 516 -20.75 9.32 -17.03
N LEU A 517 -19.78 8.43 -16.98
CA LEU A 517 -18.91 8.16 -18.12
C LEU A 517 -19.65 7.26 -19.13
N PRO A 518 -19.51 7.53 -20.43
CA PRO A 518 -20.10 6.68 -21.46
C PRO A 518 -19.42 5.30 -21.46
N VAL A 519 -20.11 4.29 -21.98
CA VAL A 519 -19.63 2.90 -21.99
C VAL A 519 -18.36 2.72 -22.82
N GLU A 520 -18.13 3.59 -23.79
CA GLU A 520 -16.95 3.59 -24.64
C GLU A 520 -15.72 4.19 -23.96
N PHE A 521 -15.89 4.91 -22.83
CA PHE A 521 -14.77 5.51 -22.10
C PHE A 521 -13.95 4.42 -21.42
N GLY A 522 -12.63 4.46 -21.62
CA GLY A 522 -11.73 3.55 -20.95
C GLY A 522 -10.35 3.55 -21.58
N LEU A 523 -9.45 2.81 -20.94
CA LEU A 523 -8.13 2.50 -21.47
C LEU A 523 -8.00 1.00 -21.70
N THR A 524 -7.47 0.59 -22.83
CA THR A 524 -7.26 -0.81 -23.17
C THR A 524 -5.79 -1.04 -23.46
N GLU A 525 -5.29 -2.22 -23.08
CA GLU A 525 -3.93 -2.65 -23.40
C GLU A 525 -3.97 -4.08 -23.93
N THR A 526 -3.24 -4.32 -25.03
CA THR A 526 -2.97 -5.66 -25.53
C THR A 526 -1.48 -5.84 -25.73
N VAL A 527 -0.94 -6.94 -25.21
CA VAL A 527 0.47 -7.32 -25.34
C VAL A 527 0.61 -8.61 -26.12
N GLY A 528 1.79 -8.86 -26.69
CA GLY A 528 2.17 -10.15 -27.25
C GLY A 528 3.59 -10.18 -27.79
N GLU A 529 4.08 -11.38 -28.08
CA GLU A 529 5.44 -11.61 -28.55
C GLU A 529 5.47 -12.30 -29.92
N LEU A 530 6.43 -11.86 -30.73
CA LEU A 530 6.80 -12.43 -32.02
C LEU A 530 8.35 -12.53 -32.11
N PRO A 531 8.90 -13.30 -33.06
CA PRO A 531 10.30 -13.17 -33.42
C PRO A 531 10.65 -11.71 -33.75
N VAL A 532 11.82 -11.22 -33.33
CA VAL A 532 12.20 -9.80 -33.37
C VAL A 532 11.89 -9.12 -34.72
N GLY A 533 12.36 -9.68 -35.84
CA GLY A 533 12.10 -9.08 -37.16
C GLY A 533 10.62 -9.12 -37.59
N ARG A 534 9.80 -9.98 -36.98
CA ARG A 534 8.33 -9.98 -37.18
C ARG A 534 7.63 -8.96 -36.29
N ALA A 535 8.14 -8.72 -35.08
CA ALA A 535 7.67 -7.65 -34.22
C ALA A 535 7.97 -6.27 -34.82
N GLU A 536 9.18 -6.05 -35.34
CA GLU A 536 9.56 -4.84 -36.09
C GLU A 536 8.62 -4.63 -37.29
N ALA A 537 8.45 -5.67 -38.12
CA ALA A 537 7.53 -5.62 -39.25
C ALA A 537 6.05 -5.39 -38.87
N LEU A 538 5.64 -5.77 -37.66
CA LEU A 538 4.28 -5.50 -37.16
C LEU A 538 4.13 -4.02 -36.83
N VAL A 539 5.09 -3.42 -36.12
CA VAL A 539 5.09 -1.99 -35.79
C VAL A 539 5.15 -1.14 -37.07
N ASP A 540 6.00 -1.50 -38.03
CA ASP A 540 6.06 -0.79 -39.32
C ASP A 540 4.73 -0.86 -40.09
N ARG A 541 4.05 -2.01 -40.05
CA ARG A 541 2.71 -2.14 -40.64
C ARG A 541 1.72 -1.22 -39.95
N ILE A 542 1.74 -1.14 -38.61
CA ILE A 542 0.86 -0.24 -37.84
C ILE A 542 1.10 1.20 -38.25
N ARG A 543 2.36 1.66 -38.26
CA ARG A 543 2.72 3.03 -38.69
C ARG A 543 2.18 3.35 -40.07
N SER A 544 2.40 2.45 -41.04
CA SER A 544 1.94 2.61 -42.42
C SER A 544 0.41 2.63 -42.54
N GLN A 545 -0.30 1.83 -41.74
CA GLN A 545 -1.76 1.85 -41.70
C GLN A 545 -2.28 3.14 -41.06
N MET A 546 -1.67 3.60 -39.96
CA MET A 546 -2.04 4.86 -39.32
C MET A 546 -1.82 6.05 -40.27
N SER A 547 -0.69 6.11 -40.97
CA SER A 547 -0.37 7.21 -41.88
C SER A 547 -1.28 7.30 -43.11
N SER A 548 -1.87 6.17 -43.53
CA SER A 548 -2.79 6.08 -44.66
C SER A 548 -4.27 5.98 -44.21
N CYS A 549 -4.57 6.26 -42.94
CA CYS A 549 -5.92 6.07 -42.43
C CYS A 549 -6.92 7.07 -43.02
N GLU A 550 -6.55 8.35 -43.11
CA GLU A 550 -7.44 9.43 -43.60
C GLU A 550 -7.88 9.19 -45.06
N GLU A 551 -7.04 8.54 -45.86
CA GLU A 551 -7.36 8.14 -47.24
C GLU A 551 -8.39 7.00 -47.29
N ARG A 552 -8.41 6.13 -46.28
CA ARG A 552 -9.23 4.91 -46.21
C ARG A 552 -10.52 5.09 -45.42
N ASP A 553 -10.57 6.08 -44.52
CA ASP A 553 -11.69 6.35 -43.63
C ASP A 553 -12.01 7.85 -43.61
N PRO A 554 -12.83 8.34 -44.57
CA PRO A 554 -13.22 9.75 -44.63
C PRO A 554 -13.93 10.18 -43.34
N GLY A 555 -13.53 11.34 -42.79
CA GLY A 555 -14.03 11.82 -41.48
C GLY A 555 -13.15 11.42 -40.29
N THR A 556 -12.02 10.75 -40.54
CA THR A 556 -10.99 10.47 -39.55
C THR A 556 -9.76 11.37 -39.80
N GLU A 557 -9.23 11.94 -38.73
CA GLU A 557 -7.99 12.73 -38.70
C GLU A 557 -6.99 12.04 -37.76
N VAL A 558 -5.75 11.87 -38.20
CA VAL A 558 -4.69 11.15 -37.47
C VAL A 558 -3.48 12.06 -37.28
N THR A 559 -3.22 12.44 -36.03
CA THR A 559 -2.03 13.21 -35.65
C THR A 559 -0.97 12.31 -35.01
N LEU A 560 0.23 12.23 -35.60
CA LEU A 560 1.39 11.62 -34.96
C LEU A 560 1.93 12.54 -33.86
N LEU A 561 1.90 12.08 -32.60
CA LEU A 561 2.34 12.85 -31.44
C LEU A 561 3.80 12.55 -31.06
N ARG A 562 4.24 11.31 -31.27
CA ARG A 562 5.61 10.85 -30.98
C ARG A 562 5.97 9.68 -31.85
N GLU A 563 7.19 9.68 -32.35
CA GLU A 563 7.87 8.49 -32.85
C GLU A 563 9.29 8.48 -32.29
N ARG A 564 9.71 7.33 -31.74
CA ARG A 564 11.04 7.10 -31.21
C ARG A 564 11.45 5.67 -31.51
N VAL A 565 12.61 5.52 -32.14
CA VAL A 565 13.25 4.23 -32.41
C VAL A 565 14.67 4.31 -31.85
N THR A 566 15.03 3.37 -30.99
CA THR A 566 16.34 3.33 -30.32
C THR A 566 16.90 1.92 -30.31
N GLY A 567 18.17 1.76 -30.65
CA GLY A 567 18.80 0.44 -30.75
C GLY A 567 18.27 -0.39 -31.92
N GLN A 568 18.65 -1.67 -31.96
CA GLN A 568 18.24 -2.61 -33.02
C GLN A 568 18.11 -4.04 -32.47
N GLY A 569 17.35 -4.87 -33.16
CA GLY A 569 17.25 -6.29 -32.87
C GLY A 569 16.67 -6.54 -31.47
N ARG A 570 17.31 -7.44 -30.70
CA ARG A 570 16.83 -7.85 -29.36
C ARG A 570 16.80 -6.73 -28.32
N ARG A 571 17.62 -5.68 -28.49
CA ARG A 571 17.64 -4.49 -27.63
C ARG A 571 16.96 -3.29 -28.30
N GLY A 572 16.37 -3.48 -29.47
CA GLY A 572 15.63 -2.45 -30.19
C GLY A 572 14.36 -2.09 -29.44
N GLU A 573 14.12 -0.80 -29.32
CA GLU A 573 12.98 -0.21 -28.63
C GLU A 573 12.28 0.78 -29.54
N GLU A 574 10.96 0.74 -29.54
CA GLU A 574 10.15 1.63 -30.36
C GLU A 574 8.96 2.14 -29.57
N VAL A 575 8.63 3.42 -29.77
CA VAL A 575 7.44 4.06 -29.24
C VAL A 575 6.85 4.90 -30.35
N SER A 576 5.60 4.64 -30.70
CA SER A 576 4.84 5.50 -31.60
C SER A 576 3.49 5.81 -30.97
N VAL A 577 3.09 7.08 -30.99
CA VAL A 577 1.87 7.58 -30.33
C VAL A 577 1.11 8.47 -31.29
N TRP A 578 -0.18 8.22 -31.42
CA TRP A 578 -1.11 8.97 -32.26
C TRP A 578 -2.30 9.46 -31.45
N ARG A 579 -2.85 10.59 -31.89
CA ARG A 579 -4.20 11.02 -31.56
C ARG A 579 -5.06 10.88 -32.80
N VAL A 580 -6.25 10.32 -32.63
CA VAL A 580 -7.19 10.13 -33.73
C VAL A 580 -8.53 10.76 -33.37
N SER A 581 -9.04 11.62 -34.24
CA SER A 581 -10.38 12.20 -34.19
C SER A 581 -11.24 11.53 -35.26
N VAL A 582 -12.39 10.98 -34.88
CA VAL A 582 -13.35 10.37 -35.80
C VAL A 582 -14.68 11.10 -35.70
N GLU A 583 -15.11 11.72 -36.79
CA GLU A 583 -16.43 12.32 -36.93
C GLU A 583 -17.49 11.21 -37.08
N VAL A 584 -18.29 10.98 -36.04
CA VAL A 584 -19.37 9.99 -36.06
C VAL A 584 -20.66 10.62 -36.60
N THR A 585 -20.88 11.90 -36.28
CA THR A 585 -21.97 12.72 -36.83
C THR A 585 -21.51 14.17 -36.88
N ALA A 586 -22.24 15.06 -37.56
CA ALA A 586 -21.97 16.50 -37.61
C ALA A 586 -21.89 17.21 -36.24
N ARG A 587 -22.25 16.53 -35.13
CA ARG A 587 -22.18 17.05 -33.75
C ARG A 587 -21.42 16.16 -32.78
N ARG A 588 -20.89 15.01 -33.23
CA ARG A 588 -20.23 14.03 -32.37
C ARG A 588 -18.92 13.59 -33.01
N THR A 589 -17.82 13.99 -32.39
CA THR A 589 -16.48 13.50 -32.69
C THR A 589 -16.00 12.66 -31.52
N ILE A 590 -15.49 11.47 -31.80
CA ILE A 590 -14.81 10.63 -30.81
C ILE A 590 -13.32 10.86 -30.97
N VAL A 591 -12.64 11.11 -29.86
CA VAL A 591 -11.19 11.25 -29.82
C VAL A 591 -10.63 10.07 -29.04
N TYR A 592 -9.67 9.37 -29.64
CA TYR A 592 -8.90 8.36 -28.94
C TYR A 592 -7.40 8.58 -29.16
N ASP A 593 -6.63 8.29 -28.12
CA ASP A 593 -5.18 8.25 -28.18
C ASP A 593 -4.75 6.78 -28.30
N MET A 594 -3.77 6.49 -29.16
CA MET A 594 -3.25 5.14 -29.34
C MET A 594 -1.72 5.17 -29.32
N ALA A 595 -1.12 4.23 -28.61
CA ALA A 595 0.31 4.00 -28.59
C ALA A 595 0.62 2.56 -28.99
N VAL A 596 1.70 2.36 -29.75
CA VAL A 596 2.35 1.06 -29.89
C VAL A 596 3.78 1.16 -29.40
N VAL A 597 4.19 0.21 -28.58
CA VAL A 597 5.54 0.12 -28.04
C VAL A 597 6.12 -1.28 -28.27
N ARG A 598 7.44 -1.34 -28.47
CA ARG A 598 8.16 -2.59 -28.70
C ARG A 598 9.44 -2.63 -27.90
N HIS A 599 9.76 -3.79 -27.34
CA HIS A 599 11.09 -4.12 -26.84
C HIS A 599 11.49 -5.51 -27.35
N GLY A 600 12.48 -5.57 -28.23
CA GLY A 600 12.88 -6.82 -28.87
C GLY A 600 11.72 -7.48 -29.62
N GLY A 601 11.33 -8.68 -29.21
CA GLY A 601 10.20 -9.41 -29.80
C GLY A 601 8.84 -9.10 -29.18
N ALA A 602 8.80 -8.40 -28.06
CA ALA A 602 7.57 -8.07 -27.34
C ALA A 602 7.00 -6.75 -27.86
N VAL A 603 5.68 -6.70 -28.02
CA VAL A 603 4.91 -5.54 -28.50
C VAL A 603 3.75 -5.32 -27.54
N ALA A 604 3.44 -4.06 -27.24
CA ALA A 604 2.23 -3.66 -26.54
C ALA A 604 1.52 -2.56 -27.33
N GLN A 605 0.19 -2.63 -27.41
CA GLN A 605 -0.66 -1.58 -27.94
C GLN A 605 -1.54 -1.07 -26.80
N VAL A 606 -1.58 0.25 -26.62
CA VAL A 606 -2.38 0.93 -25.60
C VAL A 606 -3.35 1.87 -26.30
N GLY A 607 -4.64 1.76 -26.02
CA GLY A 607 -5.69 2.62 -26.55
C GLY A 607 -6.40 3.36 -25.42
N PHE A 608 -6.74 4.62 -25.60
CA PHE A 608 -7.55 5.39 -24.65
C PHE A 608 -8.66 6.13 -25.39
N VAL A 609 -9.90 5.93 -24.97
CA VAL A 609 -11.07 6.61 -25.56
C VAL A 609 -11.57 7.67 -24.58
N ALA A 610 -11.51 8.94 -25.01
CA ALA A 610 -11.94 10.07 -24.19
C ALA A 610 -13.46 10.31 -24.25
N ALA A 611 -13.99 11.02 -23.27
CA ALA A 611 -15.41 11.39 -23.20
C ALA A 611 -15.60 12.92 -23.05
N GLY A 612 -15.51 13.64 -24.16
CA GLY A 612 -15.55 15.10 -24.18
C GLY A 612 -14.39 15.69 -23.39
N GLU A 613 -14.67 16.50 -22.38
CA GLU A 613 -13.63 17.08 -21.51
C GLU A 613 -13.05 16.10 -20.47
N ARG A 614 -13.62 14.88 -20.33
CA ARG A 614 -13.04 13.82 -19.49
C ARG A 614 -11.99 13.09 -20.31
N THR A 615 -10.77 13.57 -20.22
CA THR A 615 -9.64 13.06 -21.00
C THR A 615 -8.36 13.06 -20.15
N VAL A 616 -7.38 12.32 -20.64
CA VAL A 616 -6.00 12.36 -20.17
C VAL A 616 -5.25 13.42 -21.00
N THR A 617 -4.35 14.16 -20.38
CA THR A 617 -3.56 15.15 -21.14
C THR A 617 -2.65 14.45 -22.14
N GLN A 618 -2.31 15.11 -23.26
CA GLN A 618 -1.39 14.56 -24.25
C GLN A 618 -0.04 14.17 -23.61
N GLY A 619 0.51 15.01 -22.73
CA GLY A 619 1.75 14.72 -22.01
C GLY A 619 1.64 13.50 -21.11
N SER A 620 0.51 13.33 -20.43
CA SER A 620 0.23 12.17 -19.58
C SER A 620 0.12 10.87 -20.39
N PHE A 621 -0.52 10.89 -21.55
CA PHE A 621 -0.59 9.70 -22.41
C PHE A 621 0.76 9.33 -23.04
N LEU A 622 1.56 10.34 -23.42
CA LEU A 622 2.95 10.12 -23.86
C LEU A 622 3.79 9.46 -22.75
N ALA A 623 3.66 9.94 -21.51
CA ALA A 623 4.34 9.33 -20.36
C ALA A 623 3.86 7.90 -20.08
N LEU A 624 2.56 7.64 -20.27
CA LEU A 624 2.00 6.29 -20.13
C LEU A 624 2.53 5.32 -21.20
N ALA A 625 2.69 5.77 -22.45
CA ALA A 625 3.31 4.96 -23.50
C ALA A 625 4.76 4.58 -23.14
N GLU A 626 5.55 5.53 -22.61
CA GLU A 626 6.89 5.24 -22.10
C GLU A 626 6.87 4.28 -20.91
N ARG A 627 5.90 4.41 -20.00
CA ARG A 627 5.71 3.45 -18.90
C ARG A 627 5.36 2.05 -19.41
N ALA A 628 4.51 1.94 -20.43
CA ALA A 628 4.18 0.65 -21.06
C ALA A 628 5.43 0.00 -21.67
N LEU A 629 6.31 0.76 -22.33
CA LEU A 629 7.60 0.24 -22.79
C LEU A 629 8.47 -0.26 -21.64
N SER A 630 8.54 0.48 -20.53
CA SER A 630 9.27 0.06 -19.34
C SER A 630 8.73 -1.22 -18.72
N ARG A 631 7.40 -1.37 -18.60
CA ARG A 631 6.76 -2.62 -18.13
C ARG A 631 7.03 -3.78 -19.08
N LEU A 632 6.93 -3.55 -20.38
CA LEU A 632 7.24 -4.54 -21.41
C LEU A 632 8.69 -5.02 -21.29
N ARG A 633 9.65 -4.11 -21.10
CA ARG A 633 11.06 -4.43 -20.91
C ARG A 633 11.34 -5.15 -19.59
N ALA A 634 10.78 -4.69 -18.48
CA ALA A 634 10.92 -5.34 -17.17
C ALA A 634 10.36 -6.76 -17.19
N GLY A 635 9.14 -6.93 -17.72
CA GLY A 635 8.48 -8.22 -17.83
C GLY A 635 9.18 -9.20 -18.77
N VAL A 636 9.91 -8.72 -19.79
CA VAL A 636 10.76 -9.57 -20.64
C VAL A 636 12.03 -10.01 -19.92
N ARG A 637 12.64 -9.13 -19.11
CA ARG A 637 13.87 -9.44 -18.34
C ARG A 637 13.63 -10.42 -17.19
N ALA A 638 12.46 -10.36 -16.56
CA ALA A 638 12.11 -11.23 -15.43
C ALA A 638 11.76 -12.68 -15.82
N ARG A 639 11.92 -13.07 -17.09
CA ARG A 639 11.49 -14.36 -17.66
C ARG A 639 12.65 -15.25 -18.06
#